data_AF-A0ABD3MFB5-F1
#
_entry.id   AF-A0ABD3MFB5-F1
#
_cell.length_a   1.000
_cell.length_b   1.000
_cell.length_c   1.000
_cell.angle_alpha   90.00
_cell.angle_beta   90.00
_cell.angle_gamma   90.00
#
_symmetry.space_group_name_H-M   'P 1'
#
loop_
_entity.id
_entity.type
_entity.pdbx_description
1 polymer ?
#
loop_
_entity_poly.entity_id
_entity_poly.type
_entity_poly.pdbx_seq_one_letter_code
_entity_poly.pdbx_strand_id
1 'polypeptide(L)'
;MGGRSSFFVLPLLSPSSSFGGGSSSSSSSSSSSSRAALALAFVPPPRSSSPPASSSSHSYHRSSSTRCPTPPPRRRTTTTTTTPPRDDRSRTDIGRRAGSALRARSDDECDEYEVDGIAPILGNSWMRRSASVDFMPAEMREGNTGTSDRESIYVDVGIDGSIFGTGDLSRRMHDALMTVAGRRHPGDGNNDNNNNNNNNNNNMPDELRDTYLLYAMDASAKEAVKVAMDANGYALNLEKDEDMQDEGSWGRIDGVALIYDDDDDDEMTSGSSSSSNGKKKMTSYASFADAIARGNWEPGIGYSFVVREVPARKKAMDLEALLRALDPDGKLREEAKERGILLPGGEEDEVSSLRELLMDCEQRVRSAPFEVAVDETGAFGGGSSKGYDVIRRSALLVESRNADGTENQKTLLHVMDSLANHGCLIVDLTDGDESTDDASTMAAMWETTADFFDGVVDNEDGAADRLPPMRTAEGVGSSHAMVGYASFKDGDNQFLETRIRRSDGALLPEETSSIIGEDGVRSMVDAFRIMSGVGKDIVRIATAASSVEAEAFLTSGSVTSRGGGGGSPSIAGLSFEDALVSGIVEGDDEKPSIDDVKKAKILASEAAILLTEEIMDDGRPLLAGDIEHDEGPVSMSPHRICRYSNSDNDDKASRNKKKASEIFGAHTDTSFVTIVPAARVSGLEVFDEDSLQWYRPELNARRHAKTLNPGVKMEGRFPWHCRYLVVMPGELLQLTSRNNIPAAVHRVVATTDAPRLSAPVLLRARPGTKMDVERYMGSTDKACSLLLDCNGLRMEEVHDALQSSPKA
;
A
#
# COMPACT_ATOMS: atom_id res chain seq x y z
N MET A 1 58.65 37.74 -5.94
CA MET A 1 60.13 37.60 -6.09
C MET A 1 60.46 36.10 -6.13
N GLY A 2 61.59 35.69 -6.73
CA GLY A 2 61.86 34.28 -7.11
C GLY A 2 62.14 33.33 -5.93
N GLY A 3 62.35 32.02 -6.14
CA GLY A 3 62.40 31.24 -7.39
C GLY A 3 63.47 30.13 -7.33
N ARG A 4 63.38 29.12 -8.22
CA ARG A 4 64.29 27.94 -8.39
C ARG A 4 64.16 26.81 -7.33
N SER A 5 64.31 25.51 -7.64
CA SER A 5 64.55 24.84 -8.95
C SER A 5 64.31 23.30 -8.91
N SER A 6 63.86 22.76 -10.06
CA SER A 6 64.26 21.49 -10.70
C SER A 6 64.15 20.12 -9.96
N PHE A 7 63.43 19.16 -10.56
CA PHE A 7 64.01 18.17 -11.50
C PHE A 7 62.94 17.41 -12.30
N PHE A 8 63.28 16.97 -13.53
CA PHE A 8 62.40 16.28 -14.48
C PHE A 8 63.27 15.29 -15.28
N VAL A 9 62.94 13.99 -15.31
CA VAL A 9 63.57 13.00 -16.21
C VAL A 9 62.55 11.93 -16.63
N LEU A 10 62.42 11.76 -17.95
CA LEU A 10 61.77 10.72 -18.76
C LEU A 10 62.89 10.05 -19.63
N PRO A 11 62.67 9.21 -20.67
CA PRO A 11 61.68 8.15 -20.99
C PRO A 11 62.35 6.85 -21.58
N LEU A 12 61.57 5.99 -22.28
CA LEU A 12 61.89 5.21 -23.52
C LEU A 12 61.99 3.65 -23.54
N LEU A 13 60.92 3.03 -24.09
CA LEU A 13 60.83 2.16 -25.30
C LEU A 13 61.75 0.92 -25.58
N SER A 14 61.06 -0.23 -25.82
CA SER A 14 61.21 -1.15 -27.00
C SER A 14 62.43 -2.13 -27.06
N PRO A 15 62.46 -3.21 -27.92
CA PRO A 15 61.68 -3.43 -29.17
C PRO A 15 61.20 -4.87 -29.58
N SER A 16 60.35 -4.89 -30.63
CA SER A 16 60.09 -5.85 -31.75
C SER A 16 60.28 -7.39 -31.61
N SER A 17 59.39 -8.24 -32.17
CA SER A 17 59.28 -8.57 -33.63
C SER A 17 58.32 -9.79 -33.84
N SER A 18 57.78 -10.20 -35.01
CA SER A 18 57.54 -9.61 -36.36
C SER A 18 56.70 -10.58 -37.27
N PHE A 19 56.17 -10.10 -38.42
CA PHE A 19 55.43 -10.83 -39.50
C PHE A 19 53.99 -11.34 -39.20
N GLY A 20 53.01 -11.26 -40.11
CA GLY A 20 52.95 -10.58 -41.41
C GLY A 20 51.63 -10.82 -42.20
N GLY A 21 51.17 -9.78 -42.92
CA GLY A 21 50.62 -9.81 -44.29
C GLY A 21 49.36 -10.62 -44.65
N GLY A 22 48.35 -9.95 -45.23
CA GLY A 22 47.25 -10.59 -45.97
C GLY A 22 46.00 -9.71 -46.13
N SER A 23 45.65 -9.34 -47.36
CA SER A 23 44.46 -8.54 -47.70
C SER A 23 43.46 -9.35 -48.54
N SER A 24 42.23 -8.82 -48.74
CA SER A 24 41.16 -9.32 -49.65
C SER A 24 40.49 -10.65 -49.24
N SER A 25 39.21 -10.95 -49.55
CA SER A 25 38.07 -10.17 -50.06
C SER A 25 36.78 -11.03 -50.07
N SER A 26 35.62 -10.38 -49.90
CA SER A 26 34.30 -10.72 -50.51
C SER A 26 33.62 -12.10 -50.31
N SER A 27 32.30 -12.08 -50.54
CA SER A 27 31.39 -13.21 -50.88
C SER A 27 30.71 -14.01 -49.75
N SER A 28 29.51 -13.52 -49.38
CA SER A 28 28.18 -14.17 -49.59
C SER A 28 27.96 -15.67 -49.37
N SER A 29 26.71 -15.96 -48.93
CA SER A 29 25.99 -17.25 -49.01
C SER A 29 26.45 -18.34 -48.04
N SER A 30 25.61 -19.27 -47.55
CA SER A 30 24.14 -19.37 -47.48
C SER A 30 23.81 -20.65 -46.72
N SER A 31 22.66 -20.74 -46.02
CA SER A 31 21.96 -21.99 -45.63
C SER A 31 22.79 -23.10 -44.91
N SER A 32 22.35 -23.66 -43.80
CA SER A 32 21.10 -24.42 -43.79
C SER A 32 20.76 -24.94 -42.39
N SER A 33 19.46 -24.96 -42.14
CA SER A 33 18.72 -25.84 -41.23
C SER A 33 19.34 -27.21 -40.96
N SER A 34 19.29 -27.63 -39.69
CA SER A 34 18.94 -29.01 -39.33
C SER A 34 18.38 -29.08 -37.91
N ARG A 35 17.07 -29.42 -37.81
CA ARG A 35 16.50 -29.99 -36.59
C ARG A 35 17.10 -31.39 -36.39
N ALA A 36 17.53 -31.71 -35.18
CA ALA A 36 17.65 -33.09 -34.71
C ALA A 36 17.14 -33.15 -33.27
N ALA A 37 16.24 -34.10 -33.00
CA ALA A 37 15.60 -34.28 -31.70
C ALA A 37 16.22 -35.47 -30.94
N LEU A 38 15.84 -35.58 -29.66
CA LEU A 38 15.91 -36.78 -28.81
C LEU A 38 17.30 -37.37 -28.49
N ALA A 39 17.66 -37.29 -27.20
CA ALA A 39 17.91 -38.50 -26.41
C ALA A 39 17.82 -38.22 -24.90
N LEU A 40 16.87 -38.86 -24.22
CA LEU A 40 16.91 -39.05 -22.76
C LEU A 40 18.05 -40.02 -22.41
N ALA A 41 18.85 -39.68 -21.40
CA ALA A 41 19.79 -40.62 -20.78
C ALA A 41 19.81 -40.42 -19.25
N PHE A 42 19.06 -41.28 -18.54
CA PHE A 42 19.20 -41.46 -17.09
C PHE A 42 20.61 -41.96 -16.76
N VAL A 43 21.27 -41.35 -15.78
CA VAL A 43 22.50 -41.88 -15.15
C VAL A 43 22.23 -42.09 -13.66
N PRO A 44 22.29 -43.33 -13.13
CA PRO A 44 22.07 -43.60 -11.72
C PRO A 44 23.34 -43.37 -10.88
N PRO A 45 23.22 -42.97 -9.60
CA PRO A 45 24.38 -42.84 -8.71
C PRO A 45 24.89 -44.22 -8.24
N PRO A 46 26.21 -44.42 -8.11
CA PRO A 46 26.78 -45.68 -7.64
C PRO A 46 26.60 -45.85 -6.13
N ARG A 47 26.36 -47.10 -5.71
CA ARG A 47 26.29 -47.49 -4.29
C ARG A 47 27.66 -47.89 -3.72
N SER A 48 27.74 -47.72 -2.39
CA SER A 48 28.59 -48.44 -1.43
C SER A 48 30.09 -48.19 -1.41
N SER A 49 30.58 -47.75 -0.25
CA SER A 49 31.41 -48.62 0.60
C SER A 49 31.38 -48.21 2.07
N SER A 50 31.49 -49.21 2.94
CA SER A 50 31.72 -49.13 4.39
C SER A 50 32.46 -50.44 4.77
N PRO A 51 33.07 -50.61 5.95
CA PRO A 51 33.48 -49.65 6.99
C PRO A 51 35.04 -49.74 7.18
N PRO A 52 35.66 -49.43 8.35
CA PRO A 52 35.57 -50.29 9.55
C PRO A 52 35.40 -49.54 10.88
N ALA A 53 35.17 -50.30 11.96
CA ALA A 53 34.92 -49.81 13.32
C ALA A 53 36.16 -49.85 14.23
N SER A 54 35.96 -49.49 15.50
CA SER A 54 36.93 -49.31 16.60
C SER A 54 37.66 -47.95 16.59
N SER A 55 37.98 -47.32 17.72
CA SER A 55 38.08 -47.85 19.10
C SER A 55 37.53 -46.89 20.18
N SER A 56 37.10 -47.47 21.30
CA SER A 56 36.70 -46.80 22.53
C SER A 56 37.81 -46.01 23.23
N SER A 57 37.48 -44.85 23.79
CA SER A 57 38.17 -44.31 24.98
C SER A 57 37.17 -43.61 25.91
N HIS A 58 37.04 -44.12 27.14
CA HIS A 58 36.37 -43.41 28.22
C HIS A 58 37.21 -42.20 28.65
N SER A 59 36.56 -41.05 28.85
CA SER A 59 37.10 -39.97 29.67
C SER A 59 36.09 -39.59 30.75
N TYR A 60 36.60 -39.31 31.96
CA TYR A 60 35.79 -39.12 33.16
C TYR A 60 35.13 -37.73 33.18
N HIS A 61 33.80 -37.66 33.19
CA HIS A 61 33.12 -36.45 33.65
C HIS A 61 33.22 -36.34 35.18
N ARG A 62 34.13 -35.48 35.64
CA ARG A 62 34.28 -35.16 37.06
C ARG A 62 33.25 -34.09 37.45
N SER A 63 32.13 -34.52 38.01
CA SER A 63 31.08 -33.63 38.52
C SER A 63 31.56 -32.82 39.74
N SER A 64 31.70 -31.51 39.59
CA SER A 64 31.87 -30.56 40.71
C SER A 64 30.64 -29.66 40.83
N SER A 65 29.75 -29.98 41.78
CA SER A 65 28.58 -29.18 42.08
C SER A 65 28.94 -27.95 42.90
N THR A 66 28.80 -26.75 42.34
CA THR A 66 28.82 -25.49 43.09
C THR A 66 27.39 -24.99 43.29
N ARG A 67 26.94 -24.94 44.55
CA ARG A 67 25.58 -24.49 44.91
C ARG A 67 25.48 -22.96 44.80
N CYS A 68 24.52 -22.46 44.05
CA CYS A 68 24.08 -21.07 44.18
C CYS A 68 23.22 -20.90 45.47
N PRO A 69 23.42 -19.83 46.26
CA PRO A 69 22.61 -19.56 47.44
C PRO A 69 21.29 -18.85 47.08
N THR A 70 20.18 -19.36 47.60
CA THR A 70 18.85 -18.72 47.52
C THR A 70 18.77 -17.47 48.42
N PRO A 71 18.15 -16.36 47.97
CA PRO A 71 17.91 -15.19 48.81
C PRO A 71 16.75 -15.42 49.81
N PRO A 72 16.78 -14.78 51.00
CA PRO A 72 15.74 -14.96 52.03
C PRO A 72 14.48 -14.12 51.77
N PRO A 73 13.30 -14.55 52.25
CA PRO A 73 12.03 -13.89 51.96
C PRO A 73 11.83 -12.62 52.80
N ARG A 74 11.47 -11.50 52.14
CA ARG A 74 11.04 -10.27 52.85
C ARG A 74 9.56 -10.36 53.25
N ARG A 75 9.30 -10.14 54.55
CA ARG A 75 7.97 -10.11 55.15
C ARG A 75 7.09 -8.98 54.61
N ARG A 76 5.80 -9.29 54.38
CA ARG A 76 4.69 -8.33 54.42
C ARG A 76 4.58 -7.71 55.82
N THR A 77 4.40 -6.40 55.89
CA THR A 77 3.79 -5.71 57.05
C THR A 77 2.77 -4.71 56.54
N THR A 78 1.51 -4.99 56.82
CA THR A 78 0.37 -4.07 56.69
C THR A 78 0.32 -3.12 57.88
N THR A 79 0.08 -1.83 57.66
CA THR A 79 -0.56 -0.96 58.64
C THR A 79 -1.34 0.16 57.95
N THR A 80 -2.48 0.48 58.53
CA THR A 80 -3.53 1.33 57.96
C THR A 80 -3.70 2.61 58.81
N THR A 81 -4.14 3.70 58.16
CA THR A 81 -4.95 4.79 58.74
C THR A 81 -4.39 5.63 59.92
N THR A 82 -4.11 6.93 59.67
CA THR A 82 -4.70 8.06 60.45
C THR A 82 -4.39 9.44 59.84
N THR A 83 -5.43 10.22 59.56
CA THR A 83 -5.47 11.71 59.66
C THR A 83 -5.76 12.10 61.14
N PRO A 84 -5.85 13.39 61.58
CA PRO A 84 -5.80 14.73 60.94
C PRO A 84 -4.73 15.65 61.66
N PRO A 85 -4.78 17.01 61.80
CA PRO A 85 -5.72 18.04 61.33
C PRO A 85 -5.12 19.34 60.72
N ARG A 86 -6.03 20.29 60.42
CA ARG A 86 -5.82 21.69 59.99
C ARG A 86 -5.29 22.59 61.13
N ASP A 87 -4.54 23.63 60.74
CA ASP A 87 -4.63 25.07 61.13
C ASP A 87 -3.60 25.80 60.22
N ASP A 88 -3.88 26.82 59.41
CA ASP A 88 -4.54 28.14 59.56
C ASP A 88 -3.60 29.27 60.06
N ARG A 89 -3.75 30.49 59.50
CA ARG A 89 -2.90 31.72 59.63
C ARG A 89 -1.56 31.68 58.84
N SER A 90 -0.96 32.79 58.37
CA SER A 90 -1.45 34.16 58.08
C SER A 90 -0.43 34.99 57.25
N ARG A 91 -0.89 35.56 56.13
CA ARG A 91 -0.87 37.01 55.77
C ARG A 91 0.35 37.91 56.11
N THR A 92 1.08 38.37 55.08
CA THR A 92 1.51 39.77 54.75
C THR A 92 2.25 39.73 53.39
N ASP A 93 1.80 40.35 52.28
CA ASP A 93 1.72 41.79 51.91
C ASP A 93 3.08 42.50 51.65
N ILE A 94 3.32 42.96 50.39
CA ILE A 94 3.67 44.35 49.97
C ILE A 94 4.28 44.42 48.53
N GLY A 95 3.82 45.40 47.71
CA GLY A 95 4.56 45.97 46.55
C GLY A 95 4.16 45.45 45.14
N ARG A 96 3.12 45.90 44.43
CA ARG A 96 2.66 47.26 44.00
C ARG A 96 3.54 48.03 42.97
N ARG A 97 3.16 47.94 41.68
CA ARG A 97 2.88 49.04 40.71
C ARG A 97 2.31 48.39 39.43
N ALA A 98 1.07 48.64 38.96
CA ALA A 98 0.35 49.87 38.60
C ALA A 98 0.84 50.52 37.28
N GLY A 99 0.00 50.74 36.26
CA GLY A 99 -1.41 50.33 36.10
C GLY A 99 -2.14 51.00 34.93
N SER A 100 -3.46 50.69 34.85
CA SER A 100 -4.56 51.55 34.34
C SER A 100 -4.68 51.84 32.84
N ALA A 101 -5.88 52.02 32.26
CA ALA A 101 -7.28 51.76 32.65
C ALA A 101 -8.14 51.87 31.35
N LEU A 102 -9.37 51.32 31.23
CA LEU A 102 -10.60 51.94 31.71
C LEU A 102 -11.84 51.04 31.46
N ARG A 103 -12.65 50.92 32.52
CA ARG A 103 -14.13 50.95 32.62
C ARG A 103 -15.02 49.85 32.01
N ALA A 104 -15.78 49.26 32.94
CA ALA A 104 -16.94 48.42 32.75
C ALA A 104 -18.14 49.10 32.07
N ARG A 105 -19.00 48.27 31.47
CA ARG A 105 -20.42 48.18 31.84
C ARG A 105 -20.95 46.75 31.66
N SER A 106 -21.97 46.44 32.43
CA SER A 106 -22.72 45.19 32.43
C SER A 106 -24.14 45.51 31.97
N ASP A 107 -24.59 44.88 30.90
CA ASP A 107 -25.97 44.72 30.41
C ASP A 107 -25.84 43.44 29.52
N ASP A 108 -26.39 42.27 29.87
CA ASP A 108 -27.79 41.85 29.77
C ASP A 108 -28.47 42.27 28.45
N GLU A 109 -28.07 41.62 27.35
CA GLU A 109 -28.87 41.38 26.13
C GLU A 109 -28.10 40.35 25.27
N CYS A 110 -28.49 39.07 25.33
CA CYS A 110 -28.08 38.08 24.34
C CYS A 110 -29.22 37.97 23.33
N ASP A 111 -28.96 38.46 22.11
CA ASP A 111 -29.92 38.42 21.01
C ASP A 111 -30.43 37.00 20.76
N GLU A 112 -31.74 36.85 20.89
CA GLU A 112 -32.51 35.69 20.47
C GLU A 112 -32.53 35.67 18.94
N TYR A 113 -31.50 35.06 18.34
CA TYR A 113 -31.53 34.71 16.93
C TYR A 113 -32.59 33.63 16.72
N GLU A 114 -33.82 34.06 16.41
CA GLU A 114 -34.84 33.23 15.79
C GLU A 114 -34.24 32.60 14.52
N VAL A 115 -33.81 31.35 14.62
CA VAL A 115 -33.44 30.55 13.44
C VAL A 115 -34.74 30.25 12.71
N ASP A 116 -34.98 30.97 11.62
CA ASP A 116 -36.13 30.80 10.73
C ASP A 116 -36.36 29.31 10.45
N GLY A 117 -37.41 28.78 11.07
CA GLY A 117 -37.73 27.36 11.03
C GLY A 117 -38.26 26.96 9.67
N ILE A 118 -37.37 26.61 8.74
CA ILE A 118 -37.75 25.95 7.48
C ILE A 118 -38.51 24.67 7.85
N ALA A 119 -39.83 24.70 7.64
CA ALA A 119 -40.68 23.54 7.83
C ALA A 119 -40.18 22.41 6.90
N PRO A 120 -40.22 21.14 7.34
CA PRO A 120 -39.83 20.03 6.47
C PRO A 120 -40.78 19.97 5.27
N ILE A 121 -40.29 20.43 4.12
CA ILE A 121 -41.03 20.45 2.85
C ILE A 121 -40.59 19.21 2.07
N LEU A 122 -41.51 18.27 1.94
CA LEU A 122 -41.40 17.11 1.05
C LEU A 122 -41.37 17.63 -0.40
N GLY A 123 -40.38 17.17 -1.18
CA GLY A 123 -40.15 17.65 -2.55
C GLY A 123 -38.98 18.64 -2.71
N ASN A 124 -38.37 19.12 -1.62
CA ASN A 124 -37.19 19.99 -1.68
C ASN A 124 -35.97 19.32 -1.03
N SER A 125 -34.77 19.62 -1.54
CA SER A 125 -33.51 19.21 -0.93
C SER A 125 -33.09 20.15 0.21
N TRP A 126 -32.84 19.61 1.41
CA TRP A 126 -32.38 20.36 2.58
C TRP A 126 -31.73 19.45 3.63
N MET A 127 -30.91 20.02 4.53
CA MET A 127 -30.27 19.29 5.62
C MET A 127 -30.23 20.13 6.91
N ARG A 128 -30.45 19.51 8.06
CA ARG A 128 -30.30 20.14 9.39
C ARG A 128 -29.93 19.10 10.45
N ARG A 129 -29.48 19.52 11.63
CA ARG A 129 -29.32 18.62 12.79
C ARG A 129 -30.69 18.14 13.30
N SER A 130 -30.81 16.86 13.62
CA SER A 130 -32.03 16.27 14.20
C SER A 130 -32.32 16.85 15.59
N ALA A 131 -33.60 17.08 15.88
CA ALA A 131 -34.05 17.71 17.13
C ALA A 131 -34.46 16.70 18.24
N SER A 132 -34.62 15.42 17.89
CA SER A 132 -34.98 14.33 18.82
C SER A 132 -33.74 13.52 19.22
N VAL A 133 -33.53 13.36 20.52
CA VAL A 133 -32.54 12.42 21.12
C VAL A 133 -33.26 11.52 22.14
N ASP A 134 -34.45 11.04 21.76
CA ASP A 134 -35.33 10.24 22.63
C ASP A 134 -35.17 8.72 22.46
N PHE A 135 -34.26 8.26 21.60
CA PHE A 135 -33.96 6.84 21.40
C PHE A 135 -32.46 6.53 21.54
N MET A 136 -31.93 6.65 22.76
CA MET A 136 -30.67 5.98 23.11
C MET A 136 -30.97 4.58 23.66
N PRO A 137 -30.50 3.49 23.03
CA PRO A 137 -30.37 2.20 23.69
C PRO A 137 -29.52 2.36 24.95
N ALA A 138 -29.94 1.74 26.06
CA ALA A 138 -29.26 1.93 27.35
C ALA A 138 -27.77 1.53 27.33
N GLU A 139 -27.40 0.64 26.41
CA GLU A 139 -26.05 0.12 26.18
C GLU A 139 -25.06 1.19 25.67
N MET A 140 -25.53 2.29 25.05
CA MET A 140 -24.67 3.38 24.57
C MET A 140 -24.32 4.43 25.65
N ARG A 141 -24.81 4.31 26.89
CA ARG A 141 -24.54 5.30 27.96
C ARG A 141 -23.28 5.05 28.79
N GLU A 142 -22.72 3.84 28.76
CA GLU A 142 -21.58 3.45 29.62
C GLU A 142 -20.29 3.25 28.81
N GLY A 143 -19.85 4.30 28.10
CA GLY A 143 -18.62 4.32 27.30
C GLY A 143 -17.71 5.54 27.50
N ASN A 144 -17.97 6.40 28.50
CA ASN A 144 -17.24 7.66 28.64
C ASN A 144 -15.93 7.53 29.45
N THR A 145 -14.86 7.06 28.78
CA THR A 145 -13.48 7.16 29.28
C THR A 145 -12.50 7.73 28.26
N GLY A 146 -12.66 9.02 27.93
CA GLY A 146 -11.51 9.91 27.78
C GLY A 146 -10.66 9.81 26.51
N THR A 147 -11.17 9.26 25.41
CA THR A 147 -10.63 9.50 24.05
C THR A 147 -11.54 10.48 23.30
N SER A 148 -10.94 11.37 22.51
CA SER A 148 -11.64 12.39 21.73
C SER A 148 -12.18 11.82 20.41
N ASP A 149 -12.90 10.70 20.49
CA ASP A 149 -13.39 9.98 19.33
C ASP A 149 -14.62 10.69 18.75
N ARG A 150 -14.35 11.41 17.65
CA ARG A 150 -15.26 11.79 16.55
C ARG A 150 -16.74 11.89 16.95
N GLU A 151 -17.21 13.12 17.27
CA GLU A 151 -18.64 13.41 17.46
C GLU A 151 -19.48 12.93 16.27
N SER A 152 -20.18 11.81 16.46
CA SER A 152 -21.30 11.40 15.62
C SER A 152 -22.47 12.36 15.87
N ILE A 153 -22.95 13.00 14.82
CA ILE A 153 -24.15 13.86 14.88
C ILE A 153 -25.28 13.20 14.09
N TYR A 154 -26.52 13.50 14.45
CA TYR A 154 -27.69 13.04 13.71
C TYR A 154 -28.26 14.19 12.87
N VAL A 155 -28.62 13.90 11.62
CA VAL A 155 -29.18 14.88 10.68
C VAL A 155 -30.53 14.44 10.12
N ASP A 156 -31.42 15.41 9.94
CA ASP A 156 -32.62 15.27 9.12
C ASP A 156 -32.26 15.74 7.69
N VAL A 157 -32.65 14.96 6.68
CA VAL A 157 -32.36 15.23 5.27
C VAL A 157 -33.65 15.15 4.46
N GLY A 158 -33.97 16.22 3.74
CA GLY A 158 -34.95 16.20 2.64
C GLY A 158 -34.22 15.98 1.32
N ILE A 159 -34.76 15.10 0.48
CA ILE A 159 -34.25 14.77 -0.85
C ILE A 159 -35.33 15.07 -1.89
N ASP A 160 -34.98 15.91 -2.87
CA ASP A 160 -35.75 16.04 -4.12
C ASP A 160 -35.34 14.92 -5.09
N GLY A 161 -36.27 14.01 -5.37
CA GLY A 161 -36.05 12.86 -6.23
C GLY A 161 -35.70 13.19 -7.67
N SER A 162 -36.06 14.39 -8.14
CA SER A 162 -35.75 14.88 -9.49
C SER A 162 -34.29 15.33 -9.61
N ILE A 163 -33.75 16.00 -8.58
CA ILE A 163 -32.35 16.43 -8.52
C ILE A 163 -31.41 15.23 -8.36
N PHE A 164 -31.80 14.24 -7.55
CA PHE A 164 -30.96 13.08 -7.23
C PHE A 164 -31.19 11.86 -8.14
N GLY A 165 -32.01 11.95 -9.19
CA GLY A 165 -32.17 10.89 -10.19
C GLY A 165 -32.72 9.57 -9.63
N THR A 166 -33.57 9.64 -8.60
CA THR A 166 -34.06 8.48 -7.82
C THR A 166 -34.78 7.42 -8.68
N GLY A 167 -35.50 7.84 -9.73
CA GLY A 167 -36.14 6.94 -10.69
C GLY A 167 -35.12 6.10 -11.48
N ASP A 168 -34.16 6.75 -12.14
CA ASP A 168 -33.13 6.03 -12.92
C ASP A 168 -32.17 5.20 -12.07
N LEU A 169 -31.94 5.62 -10.81
CA LEU A 169 -31.13 4.84 -9.88
C LEU A 169 -31.87 3.58 -9.41
N SER A 170 -33.13 3.72 -8.97
CA SER A 170 -33.96 2.58 -8.54
C SER A 170 -34.18 1.56 -9.66
N ARG A 171 -34.41 2.02 -10.90
CA ARG A 171 -34.52 1.15 -12.09
C ARG A 171 -33.28 0.28 -12.26
N ARG A 172 -32.09 0.89 -12.29
CA ARG A 172 -30.80 0.18 -12.45
C ARG A 172 -30.52 -0.80 -11.30
N MET A 173 -30.84 -0.42 -10.07
CA MET A 173 -30.70 -1.30 -8.90
C MET A 173 -31.65 -2.51 -8.99
N HIS A 174 -32.92 -2.29 -9.33
CA HIS A 174 -33.90 -3.35 -9.52
C HIS A 174 -33.50 -4.30 -10.66
N ASP A 175 -33.09 -3.79 -11.81
CA ASP A 175 -32.68 -4.61 -12.96
C ASP A 175 -31.45 -5.49 -12.63
N ALA A 176 -30.52 -4.99 -11.82
CA ALA A 176 -29.40 -5.76 -11.31
C ALA A 176 -29.85 -6.90 -10.35
N LEU A 177 -30.76 -6.60 -9.42
CA LEU A 177 -31.34 -7.60 -8.51
C LEU A 177 -32.09 -8.70 -9.27
N MET A 178 -32.94 -8.32 -10.23
CA MET A 178 -33.68 -9.25 -11.07
C MET A 178 -32.75 -10.11 -11.94
N THR A 179 -31.65 -9.54 -12.44
CA THR A 179 -30.61 -10.29 -13.18
C THR A 179 -29.93 -11.34 -12.31
N VAL A 180 -29.67 -11.05 -11.04
CA VAL A 180 -29.10 -12.03 -10.08
C VAL A 180 -30.13 -13.08 -9.68
N ALA A 181 -31.36 -12.67 -9.41
CA ALA A 181 -32.43 -13.56 -8.99
C ALA A 181 -32.86 -14.54 -10.11
N GLY A 182 -32.93 -14.08 -11.36
CA GLY A 182 -33.20 -14.93 -12.52
C GLY A 182 -32.14 -16.02 -12.78
N ARG A 183 -30.90 -15.82 -12.32
CA ARG A 183 -29.85 -16.86 -12.33
C ARG A 183 -30.03 -17.90 -11.20
N ARG A 184 -30.68 -17.54 -10.10
CA ARG A 184 -30.95 -18.43 -8.95
C ARG A 184 -32.27 -19.19 -9.08
N HIS A 185 -33.25 -18.60 -9.77
CA HIS A 185 -34.55 -19.21 -10.09
C HIS A 185 -34.70 -19.36 -11.61
N PRO A 186 -33.87 -20.19 -12.28
CA PRO A 186 -34.04 -20.46 -13.70
C PRO A 186 -35.45 -21.01 -13.95
N GLY A 187 -36.04 -20.61 -15.09
CA GLY A 187 -37.28 -21.20 -15.59
C GLY A 187 -37.16 -22.72 -15.66
N ASP A 188 -38.22 -23.46 -15.30
CA ASP A 188 -38.23 -24.92 -15.41
C ASP A 188 -38.30 -25.30 -16.89
N GLY A 189 -37.11 -25.35 -17.50
CA GLY A 189 -36.89 -25.30 -18.94
C GLY A 189 -37.16 -26.63 -19.62
N ASN A 190 -38.44 -26.99 -19.74
CA ASN A 190 -38.86 -27.91 -20.78
C ASN A 190 -39.53 -27.16 -21.93
N ASN A 191 -38.99 -27.40 -23.13
CA ASN A 191 -39.52 -27.08 -24.46
C ASN A 191 -39.07 -25.78 -25.18
N ASP A 192 -38.32 -26.03 -26.25
CA ASP A 192 -38.20 -25.33 -27.54
C ASP A 192 -37.70 -23.87 -27.68
N ASN A 193 -36.51 -23.80 -28.29
CA ASN A 193 -36.13 -22.89 -29.38
C ASN A 193 -37.20 -21.89 -29.86
N ASN A 194 -37.16 -20.65 -29.36
CA ASN A 194 -37.42 -19.51 -30.24
C ASN A 194 -36.76 -18.22 -29.75
N ASN A 195 -36.40 -17.35 -30.69
CA ASN A 195 -35.98 -15.99 -30.40
C ASN A 195 -37.15 -15.19 -29.79
N ASN A 196 -36.96 -14.64 -28.60
CA ASN A 196 -37.36 -13.25 -28.30
C ASN A 196 -36.77 -12.76 -26.97
N ASN A 197 -36.19 -11.55 -27.01
CA ASN A 197 -35.98 -10.76 -25.80
C ASN A 197 -37.36 -10.30 -25.28
N ASN A 198 -37.78 -10.81 -24.12
CA ASN A 198 -38.36 -10.07 -22.97
C ASN A 198 -39.14 -11.02 -22.03
N ASN A 199 -39.08 -10.74 -20.73
CA ASN A 199 -39.92 -11.29 -19.65
C ASN A 199 -39.74 -12.78 -19.25
N ASN A 200 -38.51 -13.18 -18.91
CA ASN A 200 -38.25 -14.41 -18.12
C ASN A 200 -38.42 -14.25 -16.59
N ASN A 201 -39.27 -13.31 -16.13
CA ASN A 201 -39.47 -13.02 -14.69
C ASN A 201 -40.54 -13.89 -14.01
N ASN A 202 -41.23 -14.77 -14.73
CA ASN A 202 -42.40 -15.52 -14.23
C ASN A 202 -42.09 -16.69 -13.27
N ASN A 203 -40.82 -16.97 -12.95
CA ASN A 203 -40.41 -18.10 -12.09
C ASN A 203 -39.93 -17.66 -10.68
N MET A 204 -40.09 -16.38 -10.34
CA MET A 204 -39.77 -15.84 -9.03
C MET A 204 -40.99 -15.92 -8.09
N PRO A 205 -40.84 -16.35 -6.82
CA PRO A 205 -41.89 -16.22 -5.82
C PRO A 205 -42.36 -14.76 -5.67
N ASP A 206 -43.67 -14.52 -5.68
CA ASP A 206 -44.24 -13.17 -5.58
C ASP A 206 -43.77 -12.43 -4.29
N GLU A 207 -43.59 -13.15 -3.19
CA GLU A 207 -43.05 -12.63 -1.91
C GLU A 207 -41.66 -12.00 -2.05
N LEU A 208 -40.81 -12.51 -2.95
CA LEU A 208 -39.48 -11.94 -3.22
C LEU A 208 -39.54 -10.71 -4.12
N ARG A 209 -40.59 -10.57 -4.93
CA ARG A 209 -40.76 -9.45 -5.85
C ARG A 209 -41.02 -8.15 -5.10
N ASP A 210 -41.94 -8.16 -4.14
CA ASP A 210 -42.21 -7.01 -3.27
C ASP A 210 -40.98 -6.65 -2.42
N THR A 211 -40.24 -7.67 -1.97
CA THR A 211 -38.97 -7.48 -1.25
C THR A 211 -37.91 -6.79 -2.11
N TYR A 212 -37.77 -7.15 -3.40
CA TYR A 212 -36.83 -6.49 -4.31
C TYR A 212 -37.26 -5.07 -4.72
N LEU A 213 -38.56 -4.79 -4.81
CA LEU A 213 -39.07 -3.43 -4.99
C LEU A 213 -38.69 -2.53 -3.80
N LEU A 214 -38.92 -3.02 -2.58
CA LEU A 214 -38.61 -2.31 -1.34
C LEU A 214 -37.11 -2.07 -1.19
N TYR A 215 -36.28 -3.10 -1.42
CA TYR A 215 -34.82 -2.98 -1.39
C TYR A 215 -34.29 -2.02 -2.46
N ALA A 216 -34.84 -2.04 -3.69
CA ALA A 216 -34.44 -1.10 -4.74
C ALA A 216 -34.73 0.35 -4.34
N MET A 217 -35.89 0.60 -3.70
CA MET A 217 -36.29 1.94 -3.24
C MET A 217 -35.47 2.43 -2.03
N ASP A 218 -35.17 1.56 -1.05
CA ASP A 218 -34.32 1.93 0.08
C ASP A 218 -32.87 2.18 -0.35
N ALA A 219 -32.31 1.31 -1.21
CA ALA A 219 -30.94 1.44 -1.68
C ALA A 219 -30.71 2.73 -2.51
N SER A 220 -31.64 3.11 -3.40
CA SER A 220 -31.51 4.36 -4.15
C SER A 220 -31.77 5.59 -3.28
N ALA A 221 -32.57 5.47 -2.22
CA ALA A 221 -32.72 6.54 -1.22
C ALA A 221 -31.44 6.73 -0.39
N LYS A 222 -30.81 5.63 0.04
CA LYS A 222 -29.57 5.61 0.82
C LYS A 222 -28.41 6.29 0.06
N GLU A 223 -28.23 5.96 -1.21
CA GLU A 223 -27.20 6.59 -2.04
C GLU A 223 -27.52 8.07 -2.32
N ALA A 224 -28.79 8.46 -2.54
CA ALA A 224 -29.15 9.88 -2.67
C ALA A 224 -28.84 10.69 -1.40
N VAL A 225 -29.08 10.11 -0.21
CA VAL A 225 -28.75 10.74 1.08
C VAL A 225 -27.25 10.82 1.31
N LYS A 226 -26.49 9.78 0.96
CA LYS A 226 -25.02 9.79 1.01
C LYS A 226 -24.44 10.92 0.15
N VAL A 227 -24.88 11.05 -1.12
CA VAL A 227 -24.46 12.15 -2.00
C VAL A 227 -24.86 13.52 -1.41
N ALA A 228 -26.05 13.66 -0.83
CA ALA A 228 -26.48 14.89 -0.18
C ALA A 228 -25.62 15.24 1.06
N MET A 229 -25.20 14.24 1.83
CA MET A 229 -24.30 14.41 2.98
C MET A 229 -22.89 14.80 2.54
N ASP A 230 -22.33 14.11 1.55
CA ASP A 230 -20.98 14.38 1.04
C ASP A 230 -20.89 15.82 0.51
N ALA A 231 -21.91 16.28 -0.24
CA ALA A 231 -22.02 17.66 -0.72
C ALA A 231 -22.13 18.72 0.41
N ASN A 232 -22.50 18.33 1.63
CA ASN A 232 -22.58 19.18 2.81
C ASN A 232 -21.40 18.97 3.79
N GLY A 233 -20.37 18.21 3.39
CA GLY A 233 -19.17 17.97 4.21
C GLY A 233 -19.38 16.97 5.35
N TYR A 234 -20.36 16.07 5.23
CA TYR A 234 -20.62 14.98 6.16
C TYR A 234 -20.53 13.64 5.45
N ALA A 235 -20.04 12.61 6.13
CA ALA A 235 -20.10 11.23 5.67
C ALA A 235 -21.12 10.45 6.51
N LEU A 236 -21.84 9.51 5.90
CA LEU A 236 -22.71 8.58 6.60
C LEU A 236 -21.86 7.71 7.56
N ASN A 237 -22.28 7.59 8.83
CA ASN A 237 -21.52 6.93 9.88
C ASN A 237 -22.28 5.72 10.43
N LEU A 238 -22.18 4.61 9.70
CA LEU A 238 -22.69 3.30 10.14
C LEU A 238 -21.53 2.55 10.82
N GLU A 239 -21.76 1.99 12.00
CA GLU A 239 -20.69 1.40 12.82
C GLU A 239 -20.27 0.00 12.35
N LYS A 240 -21.09 -0.68 11.54
CA LYS A 240 -20.83 -2.01 10.98
C LYS A 240 -21.21 -2.11 9.51
N ASP A 241 -20.49 -2.97 8.79
CA ASP A 241 -20.81 -3.33 7.40
C ASP A 241 -22.19 -4.03 7.26
N GLU A 242 -22.68 -4.67 8.32
CA GLU A 242 -24.02 -5.28 8.37
C GLU A 242 -25.12 -4.19 8.32
N ASP A 243 -24.93 -3.09 9.05
CA ASP A 243 -25.84 -1.92 9.01
C ASP A 243 -25.85 -1.25 7.62
N MET A 244 -24.87 -1.53 6.74
CA MET A 244 -24.94 -1.07 5.35
C MET A 244 -25.97 -1.83 4.50
N GLN A 245 -26.40 -3.02 4.91
CA GLN A 245 -27.26 -3.91 4.10
C GLN A 245 -28.71 -4.00 4.59
N ASP A 246 -28.98 -3.68 5.86
CA ASP A 246 -30.33 -3.69 6.42
C ASP A 246 -31.17 -2.48 5.96
N GLU A 247 -32.47 -2.71 5.74
CA GLU A 247 -33.45 -1.70 5.35
C GLU A 247 -33.69 -0.69 6.48
N GLY A 248 -33.64 0.61 6.18
CA GLY A 248 -33.92 1.67 7.17
C GLY A 248 -32.94 1.77 8.35
N SER A 249 -31.88 0.97 8.38
CA SER A 249 -30.79 1.01 9.40
C SER A 249 -30.05 2.35 9.45
N TRP A 250 -30.17 3.14 8.38
CA TRP A 250 -29.42 4.35 8.10
C TRP A 250 -30.22 5.64 8.30
N GLY A 251 -31.49 5.53 8.69
CA GLY A 251 -32.34 6.67 9.02
C GLY A 251 -33.83 6.35 8.92
N ARG A 252 -34.66 7.12 9.64
CA ARG A 252 -36.10 6.92 9.69
C ARG A 252 -36.81 7.74 8.62
N ILE A 253 -37.49 7.07 7.69
CA ILE A 253 -38.34 7.73 6.69
C ILE A 253 -39.53 8.44 7.36
N ASP A 254 -39.76 9.69 6.94
CA ASP A 254 -40.79 10.61 7.46
C ASP A 254 -41.56 11.28 6.30
N GLY A 255 -41.90 10.48 5.29
CA GLY A 255 -42.66 10.92 4.13
C GLY A 255 -41.94 10.61 2.81
N VAL A 256 -42.71 10.07 1.86
CA VAL A 256 -42.29 9.78 0.48
C VAL A 256 -43.34 10.38 -0.46
N ALA A 257 -42.94 11.00 -1.55
CA ALA A 257 -43.83 11.52 -2.58
C ALA A 257 -43.35 11.13 -3.97
N LEU A 258 -44.24 10.52 -4.74
CA LEU A 258 -43.91 10.03 -6.08
C LEU A 258 -43.96 11.17 -7.11
N ILE A 259 -43.06 11.09 -8.08
CA ILE A 259 -42.90 12.02 -9.20
C ILE A 259 -43.32 11.26 -10.45
N TYR A 260 -44.47 11.65 -11.00
CA TYR A 260 -44.96 11.18 -12.29
C TYR A 260 -44.66 12.25 -13.35
N ASP A 261 -44.19 11.82 -14.51
CA ASP A 261 -44.05 12.68 -15.69
C ASP A 261 -45.44 12.96 -16.28
N ASP A 262 -45.72 14.21 -16.64
CA ASP A 262 -47.08 14.68 -17.03
C ASP A 262 -47.50 14.29 -18.47
N ASP A 263 -46.71 13.50 -19.19
CA ASP A 263 -46.91 13.28 -20.63
C ASP A 263 -47.96 12.20 -20.98
N ASP A 264 -48.49 11.46 -19.99
CA ASP A 264 -49.54 10.43 -20.15
C ASP A 264 -50.94 10.90 -19.66
N ASP A 265 -51.24 12.21 -19.75
CA ASP A 265 -52.54 12.78 -19.38
C ASP A 265 -53.62 12.57 -20.47
N ASP A 266 -53.83 11.32 -20.89
CA ASP A 266 -54.96 10.90 -21.74
C ASP A 266 -55.87 9.88 -21.03
N GLU A 267 -57.11 10.31 -20.76
CA GLU A 267 -58.29 9.51 -20.40
C GLU A 267 -58.32 8.74 -19.04
N MET A 268 -58.66 9.44 -17.95
CA MET A 268 -59.54 8.87 -16.90
C MET A 268 -60.60 9.84 -16.38
N THR A 269 -61.83 9.36 -16.23
CA THR A 269 -63.05 10.19 -16.24
C THR A 269 -63.62 10.59 -14.87
N SER A 270 -64.01 11.86 -14.76
CA SER A 270 -65.15 12.39 -13.96
C SER A 270 -65.19 12.17 -12.43
N GLY A 271 -65.07 13.25 -11.64
CA GLY A 271 -65.19 13.14 -10.17
C GLY A 271 -65.30 14.42 -9.34
N SER A 272 -65.83 15.53 -9.89
CA SER A 272 -66.30 16.75 -9.18
C SER A 272 -65.75 17.08 -7.76
N SER A 273 -64.82 18.03 -7.66
CA SER A 273 -65.17 19.37 -7.12
C SER A 273 -63.97 20.34 -7.11
N SER A 274 -64.28 21.60 -7.41
CA SER A 274 -63.36 22.73 -7.51
C SER A 274 -62.70 23.16 -6.19
N SER A 275 -61.40 23.48 -6.23
CA SER A 275 -60.91 24.73 -5.63
C SER A 275 -59.55 25.17 -6.22
N SER A 276 -59.32 26.48 -6.23
CA SER A 276 -58.22 27.15 -6.93
C SER A 276 -56.93 27.26 -6.12
N ASN A 277 -55.87 26.59 -6.56
CA ASN A 277 -54.49 27.09 -6.67
C ASN A 277 -53.59 25.97 -7.20
N GLY A 278 -52.72 26.27 -8.17
CA GLY A 278 -51.92 25.29 -8.91
C GLY A 278 -50.76 24.64 -8.14
N LYS A 279 -51.04 24.02 -6.99
CA LYS A 279 -50.19 22.96 -6.45
C LYS A 279 -50.72 21.63 -6.97
N LYS A 280 -49.92 20.90 -7.76
CA LYS A 280 -50.13 19.44 -7.94
C LYS A 280 -50.33 18.85 -6.55
N LYS A 281 -51.38 18.06 -6.36
CA LYS A 281 -51.66 17.41 -5.08
C LYS A 281 -50.71 16.22 -4.92
N MET A 282 -49.45 16.52 -4.59
CA MET A 282 -48.39 15.55 -4.39
C MET A 282 -48.87 14.51 -3.37
N THR A 283 -49.12 13.28 -3.83
CA THR A 283 -49.56 12.18 -2.96
C THR A 283 -48.38 11.74 -2.11
N SER A 284 -48.49 11.94 -0.80
CA SER A 284 -47.49 11.53 0.17
C SER A 284 -47.86 10.22 0.86
N TYR A 285 -46.84 9.41 1.12
CA TYR A 285 -46.90 8.09 1.74
C TYR A 285 -46.02 8.10 2.99
N ALA A 286 -46.36 7.31 4.01
CA ALA A 286 -45.66 7.33 5.29
C ALA A 286 -44.32 6.56 5.29
N SER A 287 -44.12 5.66 4.32
CA SER A 287 -42.95 4.79 4.18
C SER A 287 -42.78 4.35 2.71
N PHE A 288 -41.64 3.74 2.38
CA PHE A 288 -41.44 3.10 1.07
C PHE A 288 -42.46 1.98 0.82
N ALA A 289 -42.72 1.13 1.82
CA ALA A 289 -43.74 0.07 1.71
C ALA A 289 -45.16 0.62 1.41
N ASP A 290 -45.55 1.75 2.02
CA ASP A 290 -46.82 2.41 1.68
C ASP A 290 -46.81 3.01 0.26
N ALA A 291 -45.68 3.54 -0.21
CA ALA A 291 -45.53 4.07 -1.58
C ALA A 291 -45.60 2.97 -2.65
N ILE A 292 -45.05 1.80 -2.36
CA ILE A 292 -45.14 0.61 -3.22
C ILE A 292 -46.58 0.08 -3.21
N ALA A 293 -47.10 -0.32 -2.03
CA ALA A 293 -48.35 -1.06 -1.93
C ALA A 293 -49.63 -0.22 -2.13
N ARG A 294 -49.58 1.11 -1.95
CA ARG A 294 -50.74 2.01 -2.14
C ARG A 294 -50.52 3.09 -3.18
N GLY A 295 -49.25 3.44 -3.44
CA GLY A 295 -48.89 4.42 -4.46
C GLY A 295 -48.62 3.81 -5.84
N ASN A 296 -48.58 2.48 -5.95
CA ASN A 296 -48.20 1.75 -7.17
C ASN A 296 -46.84 2.23 -7.71
N TRP A 297 -45.87 2.45 -6.82
CA TRP A 297 -44.51 2.78 -7.24
C TRP A 297 -43.87 1.61 -7.98
N GLU A 298 -43.25 1.91 -9.12
CA GLU A 298 -42.47 0.97 -9.93
C GLU A 298 -41.05 1.53 -10.15
N PRO A 299 -40.02 0.67 -10.30
CA PRO A 299 -38.64 1.10 -10.51
C PRO A 299 -38.50 1.91 -11.80
N GLY A 300 -37.97 3.12 -11.69
CA GLY A 300 -38.00 4.12 -12.77
C GLY A 300 -38.87 5.33 -12.47
N ILE A 301 -39.90 5.20 -11.61
CA ILE A 301 -40.69 6.34 -11.13
C ILE A 301 -39.87 7.11 -10.08
N GLY A 302 -39.66 8.41 -10.30
CA GLY A 302 -38.93 9.26 -9.36
C GLY A 302 -39.68 9.43 -8.04
N TYR A 303 -38.96 9.71 -6.95
CA TYR A 303 -39.59 9.98 -5.66
C TYR A 303 -38.75 10.88 -4.76
N SER A 304 -39.39 11.89 -4.18
CA SER A 304 -38.81 12.75 -3.15
C SER A 304 -39.16 12.20 -1.77
N PHE A 305 -38.27 12.32 -0.80
CA PHE A 305 -38.53 11.82 0.56
C PHE A 305 -37.85 12.66 1.63
N VAL A 306 -38.29 12.49 2.87
CA VAL A 306 -37.63 13.01 4.07
C VAL A 306 -37.17 11.84 4.90
N VAL A 307 -35.92 11.88 5.34
CA VAL A 307 -35.35 10.95 6.32
C VAL A 307 -34.89 11.73 7.55
N ARG A 308 -35.09 11.17 8.73
CA ARG A 308 -34.68 11.74 10.02
C ARG A 308 -33.65 10.85 10.70
N GLU A 309 -32.92 11.44 11.63
CA GLU A 309 -32.01 10.72 12.54
C GLU A 309 -30.94 9.93 11.77
N VAL A 310 -30.45 10.47 10.64
CA VAL A 310 -29.37 9.88 9.84
C VAL A 310 -28.05 10.04 10.58
N PRO A 311 -27.30 8.96 10.89
CA PRO A 311 -26.04 9.05 11.62
C PRO A 311 -24.93 9.58 10.71
N ALA A 312 -24.30 10.68 11.13
CA ALA A 312 -23.34 11.43 10.33
C ALA A 312 -22.05 11.71 11.11
N ARG A 313 -20.92 11.70 10.41
CA ARG A 313 -19.64 12.24 10.89
C ARG A 313 -19.22 13.40 9.99
N LYS A 314 -18.62 14.45 10.55
CA LYS A 314 -18.03 15.52 9.72
C LYS A 314 -16.86 14.94 8.91
N LYS A 315 -16.83 15.15 7.60
CA LYS A 315 -15.70 14.72 6.76
C LYS A 315 -14.45 15.50 7.19
N ALA A 316 -13.28 14.87 7.15
CA ALA A 316 -12.03 15.63 7.13
C ALA A 316 -12.06 16.57 5.90
N MET A 317 -11.47 17.75 6.02
CA MET A 317 -11.62 18.79 5.01
C MET A 317 -10.96 18.33 3.71
N ASP A 318 -11.78 18.07 2.70
CA ASP A 318 -11.36 17.56 1.40
C ASP A 318 -10.63 18.67 0.63
N LEU A 319 -9.30 18.65 0.70
CA LEU A 319 -8.45 19.71 0.16
C LEU A 319 -8.60 19.83 -1.35
N GLU A 320 -8.90 18.73 -2.06
CA GLU A 320 -9.07 18.72 -3.51
C GLU A 320 -10.40 19.38 -3.91
N ALA A 321 -11.50 19.03 -3.24
CA ALA A 321 -12.79 19.68 -3.43
C ALA A 321 -12.73 21.18 -3.08
N LEU A 322 -11.96 21.53 -2.04
CA LEU A 322 -11.78 22.90 -1.60
C LEU A 322 -10.87 23.71 -2.56
N LEU A 323 -9.84 23.07 -3.14
CA LEU A 323 -9.02 23.66 -4.20
C LEU A 323 -9.81 23.83 -5.51
N ARG A 324 -10.64 22.87 -5.93
CA ARG A 324 -11.56 23.06 -7.08
C ARG A 324 -12.55 24.21 -6.86
N ALA A 325 -12.95 24.46 -5.61
CA ALA A 325 -13.84 25.57 -5.26
C ALA A 325 -13.12 26.93 -5.14
N LEU A 326 -11.85 26.94 -4.74
CA LEU A 326 -11.03 28.16 -4.61
C LEU A 326 -10.30 28.57 -5.89
N ASP A 327 -9.98 27.59 -6.75
CA ASP A 327 -9.25 27.77 -8.01
C ASP A 327 -10.01 27.22 -9.23
N PRO A 328 -11.27 27.64 -9.46
CA PRO A 328 -12.10 27.12 -10.55
C PRO A 328 -11.56 27.48 -11.95
N ASP A 329 -10.62 28.43 -12.03
CA ASP A 329 -9.96 28.90 -13.25
C ASP A 329 -8.45 28.59 -13.30
N GLY A 330 -7.93 27.76 -12.38
CA GLY A 330 -6.58 27.20 -12.43
C GLY A 330 -5.41 28.15 -12.16
N LYS A 331 -5.68 29.41 -11.78
CA LYS A 331 -4.65 30.44 -11.59
C LYS A 331 -3.78 30.21 -10.35
N LEU A 332 -4.34 29.70 -9.25
CA LEU A 332 -3.56 29.38 -8.05
C LEU A 332 -2.62 28.21 -8.34
N ARG A 333 -3.02 27.26 -9.19
CA ARG A 333 -2.15 26.19 -9.71
C ARG A 333 -1.04 26.71 -10.62
N GLU A 334 -1.33 27.63 -11.56
CA GLU A 334 -0.30 28.29 -12.36
C GLU A 334 0.71 29.07 -11.49
N GLU A 335 0.23 29.90 -10.56
CA GLU A 335 1.10 30.66 -9.64
C GLU A 335 1.91 29.75 -8.69
N ALA A 336 1.37 28.61 -8.29
CA ALA A 336 2.07 27.62 -7.48
C ALA A 336 3.17 26.91 -8.30
N LYS A 337 2.87 26.53 -9.54
CA LYS A 337 3.81 25.93 -10.51
C LYS A 337 4.99 26.86 -10.80
N GLU A 338 4.74 28.16 -11.05
CA GLU A 338 5.82 29.17 -11.20
C GLU A 338 6.71 29.31 -9.95
N ARG A 339 6.20 28.94 -8.77
CA ARG A 339 6.93 28.97 -7.49
C ARG A 339 7.51 27.61 -7.07
N GLY A 340 7.31 26.56 -7.88
CA GLY A 340 7.75 25.19 -7.55
C GLY A 340 6.98 24.56 -6.39
N ILE A 341 5.69 24.87 -6.26
CA ILE A 341 4.77 24.33 -5.25
C ILE A 341 3.75 23.44 -5.98
N LEU A 342 3.68 22.15 -5.62
CA LEU A 342 2.67 21.23 -6.14
C LEU A 342 1.36 21.39 -5.33
N LEU A 343 0.23 21.57 -6.03
CA LEU A 343 -1.13 21.67 -5.44
C LEU A 343 -2.00 20.52 -5.96
N PRO A 344 -2.68 19.74 -5.11
CA PRO A 344 -3.41 18.55 -5.54
C PRO A 344 -4.71 18.83 -6.33
N GLY A 345 -5.10 17.85 -7.15
CA GLY A 345 -6.30 17.72 -7.96
C GLY A 345 -6.20 18.16 -9.42
N GLY A 346 -5.00 18.25 -10.00
CA GLY A 346 -4.76 18.64 -11.40
C GLY A 346 -4.59 17.45 -12.36
N GLU A 347 -4.96 17.64 -13.62
CA GLU A 347 -4.56 16.72 -14.71
C GLU A 347 -3.02 16.76 -14.96
N GLU A 348 -2.32 17.72 -14.35
CA GLU A 348 -0.86 17.84 -14.33
C GLU A 348 -0.24 17.35 -12.99
N ASP A 349 -0.99 16.64 -12.14
CA ASP A 349 -0.46 16.04 -10.90
C ASP A 349 0.36 14.77 -11.14
N GLU A 350 0.36 14.25 -12.39
CA GLU A 350 1.24 13.16 -12.77
C GLU A 350 2.70 13.60 -12.70
N VAL A 351 3.40 13.05 -11.70
CA VAL A 351 4.86 13.02 -11.64
C VAL A 351 5.39 12.60 -13.02
N SER A 352 6.02 13.52 -13.75
CA SER A 352 6.27 13.35 -15.19
C SER A 352 7.72 13.04 -15.54
N SER A 353 8.64 13.14 -14.57
CA SER A 353 10.08 12.89 -14.72
C SER A 353 10.70 12.38 -13.42
N LEU A 354 11.87 11.75 -13.51
CA LEU A 354 12.61 11.26 -12.32
C LEU A 354 12.92 12.37 -11.31
N ARG A 355 13.14 13.60 -11.79
CA ARG A 355 13.35 14.78 -10.95
C ARG A 355 12.11 15.16 -10.15
N GLU A 356 10.94 15.08 -10.76
CA GLU A 356 9.67 15.37 -10.08
C GLU A 356 9.33 14.28 -9.06
N LEU A 357 9.66 13.02 -9.34
CA LEU A 357 9.50 11.91 -8.40
C LEU A 357 10.33 12.13 -7.12
N LEU A 358 11.58 12.57 -7.27
CA LEU A 358 12.41 12.96 -6.14
C LEU A 358 11.83 14.17 -5.37
N MET A 359 11.27 15.17 -6.07
CA MET A 359 10.65 16.33 -5.44
C MET A 359 9.37 15.99 -4.67
N ASP A 360 8.52 15.11 -5.20
CA ASP A 360 7.36 14.54 -4.50
C ASP A 360 7.79 13.85 -3.20
N CYS A 361 8.75 12.92 -3.29
CA CYS A 361 9.25 12.20 -2.12
C CYS A 361 9.83 13.15 -1.07
N GLU A 362 10.65 14.14 -1.47
CA GLU A 362 11.14 15.17 -0.56
C GLU A 362 10.01 16.04 0.05
N GLN A 363 8.94 16.31 -0.70
CA GLN A 363 7.77 17.05 -0.21
C GLN A 363 6.97 16.24 0.81
N ARG A 364 6.67 14.96 0.53
CA ARG A 364 5.94 14.08 1.46
C ARG A 364 6.73 13.84 2.76
N VAL A 365 8.06 13.65 2.66
CA VAL A 365 8.96 13.61 3.83
C VAL A 365 8.90 14.89 4.67
N ARG A 366 8.82 16.09 4.05
CA ARG A 366 8.71 17.38 4.77
C ARG A 366 7.33 17.65 5.36
N SER A 367 6.29 17.07 4.77
CA SER A 367 4.90 17.21 5.21
C SER A 367 4.52 16.23 6.32
N ALA A 368 5.26 15.12 6.47
CA ALA A 368 5.05 14.16 7.55
C ALA A 368 5.17 14.82 8.94
N PRO A 369 4.30 14.48 9.92
CA PRO A 369 4.27 15.17 11.21
C PRO A 369 5.57 15.06 12.00
N PHE A 370 6.18 16.20 12.35
CA PHE A 370 7.34 16.31 13.25
C PHE A 370 7.03 15.99 14.73
N GLU A 371 5.95 15.26 15.01
CA GLU A 371 5.52 14.97 16.37
C GLU A 371 6.55 14.12 17.14
N VAL A 372 6.67 14.43 18.43
CA VAL A 372 7.58 13.73 19.34
C VAL A 372 7.18 12.25 19.42
N ALA A 373 8.12 11.36 19.11
CA ALA A 373 7.94 9.92 19.18
C ALA A 373 7.25 9.49 20.50
N VAL A 374 6.09 8.88 20.36
CA VAL A 374 5.26 8.39 21.48
C VAL A 374 5.79 7.06 22.03
N ASP A 375 5.35 6.68 23.23
CA ASP A 375 5.69 5.35 23.76
C ASP A 375 4.93 4.23 23.01
N GLU A 376 5.23 2.95 23.30
CA GLU A 376 4.55 1.82 22.62
C GLU A 376 3.03 1.81 22.85
N THR A 377 2.56 2.41 23.96
CA THR A 377 1.14 2.43 24.33
C THR A 377 0.33 3.55 23.68
N GLY A 378 0.98 4.65 23.29
CA GLY A 378 0.35 5.74 22.54
C GLY A 378 0.53 5.68 21.02
N ALA A 379 1.28 4.71 20.50
CA ALA A 379 1.56 4.58 19.07
C ALA A 379 0.38 4.02 18.29
N PHE A 380 0.09 4.63 17.13
CA PHE A 380 -0.86 4.06 16.18
C PHE A 380 -0.29 2.77 15.60
N GLY A 381 -1.09 1.71 15.65
CA GLY A 381 -0.70 0.38 15.16
C GLY A 381 -1.61 -0.13 14.05
N GLY A 382 -2.29 0.74 13.32
CA GLY A 382 -3.30 0.35 12.34
C GLY A 382 -4.69 0.16 12.96
N GLY A 383 -5.70 0.45 12.15
CA GLY A 383 -7.12 0.30 12.44
C GLY A 383 -7.66 -1.09 12.06
N SER A 384 -8.95 -1.16 11.74
CA SER A 384 -9.66 -2.39 11.34
C SER A 384 -9.95 -2.49 9.84
N SER A 385 -9.32 -1.64 9.01
CA SER A 385 -9.36 -1.76 7.54
C SER A 385 -8.52 -2.94 7.06
N LYS A 386 -8.91 -3.52 5.92
CA LYS A 386 -8.28 -4.73 5.33
C LYS A 386 -6.80 -4.52 5.00
N GLY A 387 -6.39 -3.32 4.61
CA GLY A 387 -5.00 -3.02 4.30
C GLY A 387 -4.03 -3.12 5.51
N TYR A 388 -4.52 -3.15 6.76
CA TYR A 388 -3.69 -3.50 7.92
C TYR A 388 -3.63 -5.01 8.22
N ASP A 389 -4.40 -5.85 7.52
CA ASP A 389 -4.38 -7.30 7.76
C ASP A 389 -3.05 -7.92 7.32
N VAL A 390 -2.63 -8.97 8.02
CA VAL A 390 -1.44 -9.75 7.68
C VAL A 390 -1.73 -10.69 6.52
N ILE A 391 -0.90 -10.65 5.48
CA ILE A 391 -0.98 -11.59 4.35
C ILE A 391 -0.08 -12.81 4.58
N ARG A 392 -0.51 -13.97 4.10
CA ARG A 392 0.25 -15.24 4.15
C ARG A 392 1.28 -15.30 3.01
N ARG A 393 2.51 -15.78 3.28
CA ARG A 393 3.60 -15.93 2.29
C ARG A 393 3.15 -16.69 1.04
N SER A 394 2.44 -17.79 1.23
CA SER A 394 1.88 -18.66 0.18
C SER A 394 0.95 -17.92 -0.78
N ALA A 395 0.16 -16.96 -0.28
CA ALA A 395 -0.81 -16.22 -1.11
C ALA A 395 -0.15 -15.27 -2.12
N LEU A 396 1.13 -14.92 -1.90
CA LEU A 396 1.93 -14.05 -2.76
C LEU A 396 2.69 -14.80 -3.87
N LEU A 397 2.85 -16.12 -3.77
CA LEU A 397 3.65 -16.91 -4.69
C LEU A 397 3.12 -16.87 -6.13
N VAL A 398 4.01 -17.01 -7.11
CA VAL A 398 3.65 -17.15 -8.54
C VAL A 398 2.70 -18.33 -8.77
N GLU A 399 2.88 -19.42 -8.02
CA GLU A 399 2.03 -20.62 -8.05
C GLU A 399 0.59 -20.37 -7.54
N SER A 400 0.35 -19.26 -6.84
CA SER A 400 -0.97 -18.85 -6.34
C SER A 400 -1.77 -17.97 -7.32
N ARG A 401 -1.23 -17.74 -8.54
CA ARG A 401 -1.99 -17.16 -9.67
C ARG A 401 -3.18 -18.05 -10.04
N ASN A 402 -4.17 -17.46 -10.70
CA ASN A 402 -5.29 -18.20 -11.27
C ASN A 402 -4.79 -19.16 -12.36
N ALA A 403 -5.54 -20.24 -12.62
CA ALA A 403 -5.16 -21.26 -13.61
C ALA A 403 -5.07 -20.76 -15.07
N ASP A 404 -5.52 -19.53 -15.34
CA ASP A 404 -5.38 -18.85 -16.63
C ASP A 404 -4.18 -17.88 -16.70
N GLY A 405 -3.37 -17.78 -15.65
CA GLY A 405 -2.22 -16.87 -15.57
C GLY A 405 -2.55 -15.46 -15.06
N THR A 406 -3.79 -15.14 -14.71
CA THR A 406 -4.10 -13.85 -14.07
C THR A 406 -3.77 -13.86 -12.58
N GLU A 407 -3.49 -12.69 -12.00
CA GLU A 407 -3.28 -12.56 -10.55
C GLU A 407 -4.52 -12.92 -9.74
N ASN A 408 -4.32 -13.47 -8.54
CA ASN A 408 -5.43 -13.73 -7.63
C ASN A 408 -6.03 -12.40 -7.15
N GLN A 409 -7.29 -12.12 -7.51
CA GLN A 409 -7.93 -10.83 -7.23
C GLN A 409 -7.95 -10.47 -5.73
N LYS A 410 -8.06 -11.46 -4.82
CA LYS A 410 -8.06 -11.19 -3.38
C LYS A 410 -6.66 -10.78 -2.90
N THR A 411 -5.63 -11.52 -3.31
CA THR A 411 -4.23 -11.17 -3.02
C THR A 411 -3.90 -9.79 -3.58
N LEU A 412 -4.26 -9.53 -4.85
CA LEU A 412 -4.00 -8.27 -5.54
C LEU A 412 -4.63 -7.09 -4.79
N LEU A 413 -5.92 -7.17 -4.44
CA LEU A 413 -6.59 -6.09 -3.72
C LEU A 413 -5.96 -5.84 -2.34
N HIS A 414 -5.56 -6.89 -1.62
CA HIS A 414 -4.87 -6.74 -0.33
C HIS A 414 -3.50 -6.09 -0.48
N VAL A 415 -2.69 -6.51 -1.46
CA VAL A 415 -1.37 -5.91 -1.74
C VAL A 415 -1.50 -4.44 -2.12
N MET A 416 -2.44 -4.09 -3.02
CA MET A 416 -2.66 -2.70 -3.43
C MET A 416 -3.16 -1.83 -2.26
N ASP A 417 -4.17 -2.28 -1.51
CA ASP A 417 -4.74 -1.56 -0.35
C ASP A 417 -3.68 -1.30 0.74
N SER A 418 -2.87 -2.31 1.10
CA SER A 418 -1.80 -2.17 2.09
C SER A 418 -0.68 -1.22 1.66
N LEU A 419 -0.25 -1.27 0.39
CA LEU A 419 0.88 -0.46 -0.08
C LEU A 419 0.48 0.96 -0.46
N ALA A 420 -0.65 1.15 -1.14
CA ALA A 420 -1.10 2.47 -1.59
C ALA A 420 -1.64 3.32 -0.44
N ASN A 421 -2.49 2.75 0.43
CA ASN A 421 -3.22 3.52 1.45
C ASN A 421 -2.49 3.58 2.80
N HIS A 422 -1.68 2.56 3.14
CA HIS A 422 -1.02 2.44 4.45
C HIS A 422 0.52 2.38 4.39
N GLY A 423 1.11 2.49 3.20
CA GLY A 423 2.56 2.53 2.99
C GLY A 423 3.33 1.27 3.41
N CYS A 424 2.68 0.19 3.84
CA CYS A 424 3.38 -1.08 4.12
C CYS A 424 2.45 -2.29 4.19
N LEU A 425 3.00 -3.45 3.83
CA LEU A 425 2.36 -4.76 3.90
C LEU A 425 3.07 -5.64 4.96
N ILE A 426 2.31 -6.35 5.80
CA ILE A 426 2.88 -7.31 6.76
C ILE A 426 2.70 -8.73 6.21
N VAL A 427 3.81 -9.43 5.99
CA VAL A 427 3.85 -10.80 5.47
C VAL A 427 4.16 -11.79 6.59
N ASP A 428 3.35 -12.84 6.68
CA ASP A 428 3.55 -14.02 7.53
C ASP A 428 4.30 -15.13 6.79
N LEU A 429 5.55 -15.35 7.17
CA LEU A 429 6.44 -16.41 6.64
C LEU A 429 6.07 -17.83 7.13
N THR A 430 5.06 -17.98 7.97
CA THR A 430 4.63 -19.30 8.48
C THR A 430 3.30 -19.78 7.93
N ASP A 431 2.61 -18.97 7.12
CA ASP A 431 1.28 -19.30 6.57
C ASP A 431 0.24 -19.70 7.65
N GLY A 432 0.34 -19.15 8.86
CA GLY A 432 -0.47 -19.58 10.01
C GLY A 432 0.06 -20.83 10.72
N ASP A 433 1.38 -20.99 10.80
CA ASP A 433 2.10 -22.16 11.32
C ASP A 433 1.97 -23.44 10.45
N GLU A 434 1.55 -23.29 9.19
CA GLU A 434 1.47 -24.37 8.17
C GLU A 434 2.84 -24.66 7.52
N SER A 435 3.69 -23.64 7.39
CA SER A 435 5.11 -23.72 7.01
C SER A 435 5.97 -23.07 8.10
N THR A 436 7.24 -23.44 8.26
CA THR A 436 8.11 -22.87 9.32
C THR A 436 9.57 -22.66 8.94
N ASP A 437 9.96 -23.02 7.73
CA ASP A 437 11.38 -23.11 7.35
C ASP A 437 11.98 -21.72 7.10
N ASP A 438 11.22 -20.83 6.44
CA ASP A 438 11.56 -19.42 6.26
C ASP A 438 11.74 -18.72 7.62
N ALA A 439 10.76 -18.85 8.53
CA ALA A 439 10.82 -18.24 9.86
C ALA A 439 11.97 -18.80 10.74
N SER A 440 12.36 -20.07 10.55
CA SER A 440 13.54 -20.66 11.20
C SER A 440 14.83 -20.08 10.63
N THR A 441 14.90 -19.81 9.32
CA THR A 441 16.02 -19.13 8.68
C THR A 441 16.16 -17.68 9.16
N MET A 442 15.02 -16.97 9.29
CA MET A 442 14.99 -15.62 9.86
C MET A 442 15.43 -15.60 11.34
N ALA A 443 15.19 -16.68 12.11
CA ALA A 443 15.68 -16.79 13.48
C ALA A 443 17.22 -16.88 13.53
N ALA A 444 17.83 -17.69 12.67
CA ALA A 444 19.30 -17.78 12.57
C ALA A 444 19.94 -16.45 12.12
N MET A 445 19.27 -15.70 11.22
CA MET A 445 19.67 -14.33 10.86
C MET A 445 19.62 -13.37 12.05
N TRP A 446 18.57 -13.45 12.88
CA TRP A 446 18.44 -12.60 14.07
C TRP A 446 19.49 -12.94 15.15
N GLU A 447 19.82 -14.22 15.35
CA GLU A 447 20.93 -14.65 16.20
C GLU A 447 22.25 -14.09 15.66
N THR A 448 22.53 -14.27 14.36
CA THR A 448 23.73 -13.72 13.69
C THR A 448 23.83 -12.19 13.80
N THR A 449 22.70 -11.48 13.73
CA THR A 449 22.63 -10.01 13.86
C THR A 449 22.92 -9.55 15.30
N ALA A 450 22.50 -10.32 16.30
CA ALA A 450 22.86 -10.07 17.70
C ALA A 450 24.36 -10.34 17.93
N ASP A 451 24.86 -11.51 17.51
CA ASP A 451 26.27 -11.92 17.62
C ASP A 451 27.21 -10.90 16.95
N PHE A 452 26.81 -10.31 15.82
CA PHE A 452 27.55 -9.22 15.18
C PHE A 452 27.72 -8.00 16.10
N PHE A 453 26.63 -7.50 16.69
CA PHE A 453 26.70 -6.30 17.54
C PHE A 453 27.32 -6.57 18.91
N ASP A 454 27.07 -7.73 19.52
CA ASP A 454 27.78 -8.16 20.73
C ASP A 454 29.29 -8.25 20.43
N GLY A 455 29.66 -8.80 19.27
CA GLY A 455 31.04 -8.88 18.79
C GLY A 455 31.71 -7.55 18.41
N VAL A 456 30.94 -6.50 18.10
CA VAL A 456 31.44 -5.18 17.64
C VAL A 456 31.37 -4.10 18.73
N VAL A 457 30.37 -4.16 19.61
CA VAL A 457 30.11 -3.14 20.64
C VAL A 457 30.68 -3.54 22.01
N ASP A 458 30.52 -4.81 22.40
CA ASP A 458 30.88 -5.28 23.74
C ASP A 458 32.27 -5.95 23.80
N ASN A 459 33.00 -5.97 22.68
CA ASN A 459 34.29 -6.64 22.54
C ASN A 459 35.49 -5.68 22.73
N GLU A 460 36.29 -5.93 23.76
CA GLU A 460 37.49 -5.14 24.09
C GLU A 460 38.60 -5.21 23.01
N ASP A 461 38.56 -6.19 22.10
CA ASP A 461 39.57 -6.42 21.05
C ASP A 461 39.42 -5.53 19.78
N GLY A 462 38.58 -4.49 19.83
CA GLY A 462 38.44 -3.50 18.74
C GLY A 462 37.94 -4.10 17.42
N ALA A 463 36.94 -4.99 17.47
CA ALA A 463 36.42 -5.64 16.26
C ALA A 463 35.83 -4.65 15.24
N ALA A 464 35.26 -3.53 15.71
CA ALA A 464 34.81 -2.42 14.87
C ALA A 464 35.93 -1.87 13.96
N ASP A 465 37.18 -1.79 14.45
CA ASP A 465 38.33 -1.26 13.72
C ASP A 465 38.81 -2.18 12.57
N ARG A 466 38.29 -3.42 12.52
CA ARG A 466 38.57 -4.39 11.46
C ARG A 466 37.60 -4.25 10.27
N LEU A 467 36.46 -3.60 10.47
CA LEU A 467 35.50 -3.38 9.40
C LEU A 467 35.91 -2.15 8.59
N PRO A 468 35.85 -2.21 7.24
CA PRO A 468 36.12 -1.03 6.42
C PRO A 468 35.06 0.05 6.67
N PRO A 469 35.45 1.33 6.70
CA PRO A 469 34.49 2.42 6.80
C PRO A 469 33.57 2.43 5.57
N MET A 470 32.35 2.94 5.77
CA MET A 470 31.35 3.10 4.71
C MET A 470 31.93 3.80 3.47
N ARG A 471 31.93 3.10 2.34
CA ARG A 471 32.47 3.56 1.04
C ARG A 471 31.57 3.10 -0.10
N THR A 472 31.62 3.76 -1.26
CA THR A 472 30.99 3.23 -2.48
C THR A 472 31.57 1.84 -2.78
N ALA A 473 30.70 0.88 -3.08
CA ALA A 473 31.13 -0.46 -3.47
C ALA A 473 31.74 -0.44 -4.88
N GLU A 474 32.75 -1.29 -5.12
CA GLU A 474 33.34 -1.41 -6.45
C GLU A 474 32.49 -2.34 -7.33
N GLY A 475 32.16 -1.90 -8.55
CA GLY A 475 31.46 -2.73 -9.55
C GLY A 475 29.94 -2.82 -9.44
N VAL A 476 29.28 -1.94 -8.67
CA VAL A 476 27.81 -1.89 -8.51
C VAL A 476 27.12 -0.85 -9.42
N GLY A 477 27.85 -0.23 -10.35
CA GLY A 477 27.33 0.79 -11.29
C GLY A 477 27.08 2.17 -10.66
N SER A 478 26.23 2.21 -9.63
CA SER A 478 25.84 3.43 -8.92
C SER A 478 26.93 3.99 -8.02
N SER A 479 27.07 5.32 -8.00
CA SER A 479 27.97 6.05 -7.10
C SER A 479 27.49 6.10 -5.63
N HIS A 480 26.19 5.84 -5.41
CA HIS A 480 25.49 5.88 -4.13
C HIS A 480 25.23 4.48 -3.52
N ALA A 481 25.71 3.42 -4.15
CA ALA A 481 25.62 2.07 -3.63
C ALA A 481 26.79 1.78 -2.67
N MET A 482 26.53 1.85 -1.36
CA MET A 482 27.55 1.82 -0.30
C MET A 482 27.83 0.41 0.25
N VAL A 483 28.98 0.23 0.89
CA VAL A 483 29.37 -0.99 1.63
C VAL A 483 30.30 -0.62 2.77
N GLY A 484 30.22 -1.35 3.89
CA GLY A 484 31.09 -1.15 5.06
C GLY A 484 30.32 -0.74 6.32
N TYR A 485 31.06 -0.34 7.34
CA TYR A 485 30.53 -0.02 8.66
C TYR A 485 30.54 1.49 8.93
N ALA A 486 29.53 1.98 9.65
CA ALA A 486 29.44 3.35 10.14
C ALA A 486 28.79 3.40 11.53
N SER A 487 29.24 4.36 12.34
CA SER A 487 28.66 4.69 13.64
C SER A 487 28.46 6.20 13.72
N PHE A 488 27.24 6.63 14.05
CA PHE A 488 26.82 8.02 14.13
C PHE A 488 26.24 8.34 15.51
N LYS A 489 26.15 9.63 15.86
CA LYS A 489 25.59 10.13 17.13
C LYS A 489 26.20 9.37 18.34
N ASP A 490 27.53 9.36 18.44
CA ASP A 490 28.29 8.71 19.52
C ASP A 490 27.95 7.22 19.79
N GLY A 491 27.41 6.51 18.79
CA GLY A 491 27.04 5.09 18.89
C GLY A 491 25.54 4.82 18.98
N ASP A 492 24.69 5.86 19.00
CA ASP A 492 23.22 5.69 18.99
C ASP A 492 22.68 5.13 17.67
N ASN A 493 23.43 5.27 16.57
CA ASN A 493 23.01 4.72 15.28
C ASN A 493 24.19 4.08 14.55
N GLN A 494 24.16 2.75 14.46
CA GLN A 494 25.25 1.92 13.93
C GLN A 494 24.75 1.08 12.76
N PHE A 495 25.51 1.05 11.67
CA PHE A 495 25.15 0.39 10.43
C PHE A 495 26.31 -0.45 9.89
N LEU A 496 26.04 -1.70 9.51
CA LEU A 496 26.86 -2.44 8.56
C LEU A 496 26.04 -2.61 7.27
N GLU A 497 26.45 -1.96 6.19
CA GLU A 497 25.86 -2.19 4.87
C GLU A 497 26.62 -3.30 4.15
N THR A 498 25.94 -4.41 3.87
CA THR A 498 26.51 -5.58 3.20
C THR A 498 25.93 -5.81 1.81
N ARG A 499 26.69 -6.50 0.94
CA ARG A 499 26.29 -6.85 -0.43
C ARG A 499 26.72 -8.27 -0.78
N ILE A 500 25.97 -8.95 -1.65
CA ILE A 500 26.34 -10.27 -2.16
C ILE A 500 27.25 -10.11 -3.39
N ARG A 501 28.39 -10.80 -3.40
CA ARG A 501 29.23 -10.99 -4.59
C ARG A 501 28.66 -12.12 -5.45
N ARG A 502 28.43 -11.87 -6.74
CA ARG A 502 27.74 -12.83 -7.64
C ARG A 502 28.52 -14.11 -7.92
N SER A 503 29.86 -14.07 -7.87
CA SER A 503 30.73 -15.19 -8.28
C SER A 503 30.73 -16.38 -7.33
N ASP A 504 30.52 -16.14 -6.05
CA ASP A 504 30.65 -17.12 -4.96
C ASP A 504 29.52 -17.03 -3.91
N GLY A 505 28.71 -15.95 -3.94
CA GLY A 505 27.68 -15.69 -2.94
C GLY A 505 28.22 -15.09 -1.63
N ALA A 506 29.50 -14.69 -1.58
CA ALA A 506 30.10 -14.13 -0.37
C ALA A 506 29.52 -12.76 -0.01
N LEU A 507 29.48 -12.44 1.28
CA LEU A 507 29.12 -11.11 1.76
C LEU A 507 30.32 -10.18 1.76
N LEU A 508 30.11 -8.98 1.23
CA LEU A 508 31.00 -7.84 1.36
C LEU A 508 30.46 -6.93 2.48
N PRO A 509 31.31 -6.32 3.33
CA PRO A 509 32.76 -6.48 3.35
C PRO A 509 33.17 -7.87 3.85
N GLU A 510 34.21 -8.47 3.26
CA GLU A 510 34.64 -9.85 3.55
C GLU A 510 35.02 -10.02 5.03
N GLU A 511 35.53 -8.96 5.65
CA GLU A 511 35.91 -8.87 7.05
C GLU A 511 34.75 -9.21 8.01
N THR A 512 33.49 -9.08 7.57
CA THR A 512 32.30 -9.50 8.32
C THR A 512 32.37 -10.99 8.70
N SER A 513 32.88 -11.84 7.81
CA SER A 513 33.05 -13.29 8.06
C SER A 513 33.93 -13.59 9.28
N SER A 514 34.87 -12.71 9.62
CA SER A 514 35.74 -12.87 10.79
C SER A 514 35.05 -12.58 12.13
N ILE A 515 33.85 -11.98 12.10
CA ILE A 515 33.05 -11.62 13.27
C ILE A 515 31.92 -12.65 13.47
N ILE A 516 31.14 -12.93 12.41
CA ILE A 516 29.97 -13.82 12.49
C ILE A 516 30.21 -15.27 12.04
N GLY A 517 31.39 -15.56 11.49
CA GLY A 517 31.73 -16.88 10.94
C GLY A 517 30.98 -17.24 9.65
N GLU A 518 31.39 -18.34 9.04
CA GLU A 518 30.83 -18.86 7.77
C GLU A 518 29.34 -19.23 7.87
N ASP A 519 28.90 -19.78 9.01
CA ASP A 519 27.50 -20.16 9.22
C ASP A 519 26.61 -18.93 9.46
N GLY A 520 27.14 -17.87 10.08
CA GLY A 520 26.48 -16.56 10.15
C GLY A 520 26.36 -15.91 8.77
N VAL A 521 27.45 -15.89 7.98
CA VAL A 521 27.43 -15.41 6.58
C VAL A 521 26.36 -16.15 5.77
N ARG A 522 26.28 -17.49 5.88
CA ARG A 522 25.24 -18.27 5.22
C ARG A 522 23.83 -17.88 5.66
N SER A 523 23.61 -17.74 6.97
CA SER A 523 22.31 -17.34 7.54
C SER A 523 21.83 -15.97 7.03
N MET A 524 22.76 -15.01 6.92
CA MET A 524 22.49 -13.67 6.37
C MET A 524 22.17 -13.70 4.86
N VAL A 525 22.84 -14.56 4.08
CA VAL A 525 22.59 -14.75 2.63
C VAL A 525 21.27 -15.47 2.37
N ASP A 526 20.94 -16.50 3.16
CA ASP A 526 19.70 -17.25 2.99
C ASP A 526 18.47 -16.42 3.43
N ALA A 527 18.59 -15.62 4.49
CA ALA A 527 17.58 -14.63 4.85
C ALA A 527 17.41 -13.53 3.79
N PHE A 528 18.51 -13.06 3.17
CA PHE A 528 18.42 -12.14 2.03
C PHE A 528 17.61 -12.74 0.87
N ARG A 529 17.81 -14.03 0.56
CA ARG A 529 17.08 -14.74 -0.51
C ARG A 529 15.59 -14.88 -0.22
N ILE A 530 15.21 -15.13 1.03
CA ILE A 530 13.80 -15.16 1.46
C ILE A 530 13.18 -13.76 1.29
N MET A 531 13.84 -12.73 1.80
CA MET A 531 13.37 -11.35 1.72
C MET A 531 13.27 -10.85 0.27
N SER A 532 14.25 -11.14 -0.58
CA SER A 532 14.22 -10.75 -1.99
C SER A 532 13.15 -11.52 -2.77
N GLY A 533 12.93 -12.81 -2.48
CA GLY A 533 11.82 -13.58 -3.05
C GLY A 533 10.44 -13.00 -2.69
N VAL A 534 10.22 -12.63 -1.42
CA VAL A 534 9.00 -11.95 -0.98
C VAL A 534 8.83 -10.59 -1.68
N GLY A 535 9.91 -9.81 -1.79
CA GLY A 535 9.87 -8.51 -2.46
C GLY A 535 9.54 -8.62 -3.95
N LYS A 536 10.13 -9.59 -4.68
CA LYS A 536 9.81 -9.87 -6.09
C LYS A 536 8.34 -10.23 -6.27
N ASP A 537 7.79 -11.12 -5.45
CA ASP A 537 6.37 -11.50 -5.53
C ASP A 537 5.42 -10.31 -5.34
N ILE A 538 5.73 -9.41 -4.41
CA ILE A 538 4.93 -8.21 -4.14
C ILE A 538 5.00 -7.21 -5.29
N VAL A 539 6.21 -6.93 -5.80
CA VAL A 539 6.42 -6.03 -6.95
C VAL A 539 5.73 -6.58 -8.19
N ARG A 540 5.83 -7.89 -8.46
CA ARG A 540 5.10 -8.59 -9.53
C ARG A 540 3.59 -8.28 -9.47
N ILE A 541 2.97 -8.50 -8.31
CA ILE A 541 1.52 -8.30 -8.12
C ILE A 541 1.14 -6.82 -8.33
N ALA A 542 1.90 -5.90 -7.74
CA ALA A 542 1.66 -4.47 -7.82
C ALA A 542 1.83 -3.91 -9.26
N THR A 543 2.95 -4.20 -9.93
CA THR A 543 3.21 -3.80 -11.31
C THR A 543 2.21 -4.41 -12.29
N ALA A 544 1.80 -5.67 -12.08
CA ALA A 544 0.76 -6.29 -12.89
C ALA A 544 -0.60 -5.60 -12.69
N ALA A 545 -0.97 -5.27 -11.45
CA ALA A 545 -2.22 -4.56 -11.14
C ALA A 545 -2.27 -3.18 -11.82
N SER A 546 -1.25 -2.34 -11.60
CA SER A 546 -1.14 -1.02 -12.21
C SER A 546 -1.12 -1.06 -13.75
N SER A 547 -0.48 -2.09 -14.34
CA SER A 547 -0.46 -2.24 -15.80
C SER A 547 -1.79 -2.71 -16.39
N VAL A 548 -2.61 -3.42 -15.60
CA VAL A 548 -3.98 -3.78 -15.96
C VAL A 548 -4.91 -2.58 -15.86
N GLU A 549 -4.76 -1.76 -14.82
CA GLU A 549 -5.52 -0.54 -14.60
C GLU A 549 -5.24 0.51 -15.70
N ALA A 550 -3.97 0.71 -16.06
CA ALA A 550 -3.57 1.56 -17.18
C ALA A 550 -3.81 0.94 -18.58
N GLU A 551 -4.51 -0.20 -18.65
CA GLU A 551 -4.80 -0.94 -19.89
C GLU A 551 -3.57 -1.22 -20.79
N ALA A 552 -2.37 -1.31 -20.21
CA ALA A 552 -1.13 -1.12 -20.95
C ALA A 552 -0.85 -2.19 -22.02
N PHE A 553 -1.43 -3.39 -21.86
CA PHE A 553 -1.31 -4.52 -22.76
C PHE A 553 -2.56 -4.74 -23.64
N LEU A 554 -3.54 -3.83 -23.62
CA LEU A 554 -4.70 -3.85 -24.51
C LEU A 554 -4.34 -3.20 -25.86
N THR A 555 -4.17 -4.04 -26.89
CA THR A 555 -3.98 -3.62 -28.27
C THR A 555 -5.31 -3.25 -28.93
N SER A 556 -5.49 -1.99 -29.30
CA SER A 556 -6.66 -1.51 -30.06
C SER A 556 -6.73 -2.19 -31.43
N GLY A 557 -7.91 -2.70 -31.80
CA GLY A 557 -8.18 -3.16 -33.17
C GLY A 557 -7.50 -4.49 -33.56
N SER A 558 -7.66 -5.55 -32.76
CA SER A 558 -7.41 -6.90 -33.28
C SER A 558 -8.49 -7.22 -34.32
N VAL A 559 -8.20 -6.93 -35.59
CA VAL A 559 -9.04 -7.30 -36.72
C VAL A 559 -9.20 -8.82 -36.70
N THR A 560 -10.33 -9.28 -36.18
CA THR A 560 -10.70 -10.69 -36.30
C THR A 560 -10.87 -10.95 -37.79
N SER A 561 -9.90 -11.65 -38.38
CA SER A 561 -9.96 -12.09 -39.77
C SER A 561 -11.10 -13.10 -39.88
N ARG A 562 -12.30 -12.55 -40.13
CA ARG A 562 -13.57 -13.27 -40.20
C ARG A 562 -13.37 -14.53 -41.05
N GLY A 563 -13.53 -15.69 -40.41
CA GLY A 563 -13.18 -17.00 -40.97
C GLY A 563 -13.95 -17.35 -42.24
N GLY A 564 -13.52 -16.81 -43.38
CA GLY A 564 -13.88 -17.25 -44.72
C GLY A 564 -12.98 -18.42 -45.10
N GLY A 565 -13.57 -19.59 -45.30
CA GLY A 565 -12.81 -20.83 -45.43
C GLY A 565 -12.01 -20.97 -46.72
N GLY A 566 -10.89 -21.71 -46.62
CA GLY A 566 -10.36 -22.55 -47.70
C GLY A 566 -9.61 -21.84 -48.83
N GLY A 567 -8.29 -21.69 -48.69
CA GLY A 567 -7.41 -21.47 -49.84
C GLY A 567 -6.07 -20.82 -49.51
N SER A 568 -5.02 -21.63 -49.34
CA SER A 568 -3.66 -21.18 -49.69
C SER A 568 -3.59 -21.02 -51.22
N PRO A 569 -2.86 -20.02 -51.77
CA PRO A 569 -1.40 -20.21 -51.82
C PRO A 569 -0.50 -18.95 -51.81
N SER A 570 0.73 -19.20 -51.38
CA SER A 570 2.00 -18.66 -51.93
C SER A 570 2.34 -17.17 -51.80
N ILE A 571 3.35 -16.93 -50.97
CA ILE A 571 4.25 -15.79 -50.95
C ILE A 571 5.11 -15.71 -52.23
N ALA A 572 4.60 -15.09 -53.30
CA ALA A 572 5.36 -14.81 -54.52
C ALA A 572 4.77 -13.66 -55.36
N GLY A 573 5.14 -12.41 -55.07
CA GLY A 573 4.71 -11.26 -55.89
C GLY A 573 4.66 -9.91 -55.17
N LEU A 574 5.75 -9.48 -54.53
CA LEU A 574 5.87 -8.09 -54.07
C LEU A 574 6.39 -7.20 -55.22
N SER A 575 5.48 -6.48 -55.90
CA SER A 575 5.81 -5.28 -56.67
C SER A 575 5.67 -4.06 -55.77
N PHE A 576 6.64 -3.15 -55.82
CA PHE A 576 6.84 -2.08 -54.83
C PHE A 576 5.95 -0.84 -55.06
N GLU A 577 4.74 -1.05 -55.59
CA GLU A 577 3.91 0.00 -56.21
C GLU A 577 2.45 0.06 -55.70
N ASP A 578 2.00 -0.91 -54.88
CA ASP A 578 0.70 -0.85 -54.17
C ASP A 578 0.81 -0.17 -52.78
N ALA A 579 1.88 0.57 -52.54
CA ALA A 579 1.97 1.49 -51.41
C ALA A 579 1.18 2.77 -51.72
N LEU A 580 -0.15 2.73 -51.53
CA LEU A 580 -1.02 3.83 -51.09
C LEU A 580 -2.50 3.37 -51.11
N VAL A 581 -3.28 3.81 -50.11
CA VAL A 581 -4.74 3.55 -49.96
C VAL A 581 -5.15 2.15 -49.46
N SER A 582 -4.68 1.78 -48.27
CA SER A 582 -5.64 1.50 -47.20
C SER A 582 -5.52 2.65 -46.20
N GLY A 583 -6.42 3.62 -46.21
CA GLY A 583 -7.76 3.34 -45.75
C GLY A 583 -7.72 3.23 -44.23
N ILE A 584 -7.32 4.32 -43.57
CA ILE A 584 -7.69 4.56 -42.18
C ILE A 584 -9.21 4.66 -42.20
N VAL A 585 -9.85 3.52 -41.99
CA VAL A 585 -11.22 3.48 -41.53
C VAL A 585 -11.11 3.77 -40.04
N GLU A 586 -11.28 5.04 -39.67
CA GLU A 586 -11.78 5.43 -38.35
C GLU A 586 -13.16 4.78 -38.20
N GLY A 587 -13.12 3.49 -37.87
CA GLY A 587 -14.30 2.62 -37.77
C GLY A 587 -14.66 2.48 -36.32
N ASP A 588 -15.72 3.18 -35.94
CA ASP A 588 -16.62 2.97 -34.80
C ASP A 588 -16.06 2.13 -33.64
N ASP A 589 -15.68 2.79 -32.54
CA ASP A 589 -15.71 2.39 -31.12
C ASP A 589 -15.99 0.89 -30.75
N GLU A 590 -15.35 -0.08 -31.41
CA GLU A 590 -15.40 -1.49 -31.03
C GLU A 590 -14.59 -1.68 -29.75
N LYS A 591 -15.30 -1.56 -28.61
CA LYS A 591 -14.77 -1.81 -27.28
C LYS A 591 -14.03 -3.16 -27.26
N PRO A 592 -12.85 -3.25 -26.62
CA PRO A 592 -12.05 -4.47 -26.61
C PRO A 592 -12.88 -5.65 -26.08
N SER A 593 -12.71 -6.82 -26.71
CA SER A 593 -13.48 -7.99 -26.32
C SER A 593 -13.09 -8.49 -24.92
N ILE A 594 -13.96 -9.28 -24.30
CA ILE A 594 -13.66 -9.91 -23.00
C ILE A 594 -12.39 -10.76 -23.08
N ASP A 595 -12.13 -11.40 -24.23
CA ASP A 595 -10.93 -12.20 -24.46
C ASP A 595 -9.68 -11.33 -24.64
N ASP A 596 -9.78 -10.13 -25.25
CA ASP A 596 -8.68 -9.17 -25.32
C ASP A 596 -8.31 -8.63 -23.94
N VAL A 597 -9.32 -8.23 -23.14
CA VAL A 597 -9.13 -7.78 -21.74
C VAL A 597 -8.50 -8.90 -20.91
N LYS A 598 -8.95 -10.15 -21.08
CA LYS A 598 -8.36 -11.30 -20.40
C LYS A 598 -6.91 -11.52 -20.80
N LYS A 599 -6.61 -11.49 -22.10
CA LYS A 599 -5.26 -11.67 -22.64
C LYS A 599 -4.31 -10.57 -22.15
N ALA A 600 -4.76 -9.32 -22.12
CA ALA A 600 -3.98 -8.20 -21.58
C ALA A 600 -3.64 -8.39 -20.10
N LYS A 601 -4.57 -8.91 -19.28
CA LYS A 601 -4.30 -9.26 -17.87
C LYS A 601 -3.26 -10.36 -17.68
N ILE A 602 -3.23 -11.34 -18.59
CA ILE A 602 -2.21 -12.40 -18.58
C ILE A 602 -0.85 -11.81 -18.96
N LEU A 603 -0.79 -11.02 -20.04
CA LEU A 603 0.44 -10.36 -20.50
C LEU A 603 1.02 -9.40 -19.45
N ALA A 604 0.19 -8.64 -18.74
CA ALA A 604 0.64 -7.77 -17.65
C ALA A 604 1.29 -8.55 -16.50
N SER A 605 0.72 -9.70 -16.13
CA SER A 605 1.28 -10.61 -15.11
C SER A 605 2.59 -11.28 -15.59
N GLU A 606 2.68 -11.67 -16.87
CA GLU A 606 3.90 -12.23 -17.47
C GLU A 606 5.03 -11.19 -17.59
N ALA A 607 4.73 -9.97 -18.03
CA ALA A 607 5.69 -8.87 -18.14
C ALA A 607 6.21 -8.42 -16.76
N ALA A 608 5.33 -8.40 -15.74
CA ALA A 608 5.75 -8.14 -14.36
C ALA A 608 6.67 -9.24 -13.82
N ILE A 609 6.45 -10.52 -14.16
CA ILE A 609 7.40 -11.59 -13.83
C ILE A 609 8.77 -11.32 -14.48
N LEU A 610 8.81 -10.99 -15.78
CA LEU A 610 10.06 -10.65 -16.48
C LEU A 610 10.77 -9.48 -15.81
N LEU A 611 10.07 -8.41 -15.46
CA LEU A 611 10.64 -7.27 -14.72
C LEU A 611 11.29 -7.73 -13.41
N THR A 612 10.61 -8.57 -12.62
CA THR A 612 11.18 -9.01 -11.35
C THR A 612 12.38 -9.94 -11.53
N GLU A 613 12.38 -10.84 -12.52
CA GLU A 613 13.49 -11.76 -12.74
C GLU A 613 14.69 -11.08 -13.42
N GLU A 614 14.47 -10.17 -14.37
CA GLU A 614 15.52 -9.54 -15.16
C GLU A 614 16.07 -8.28 -14.48
N ILE A 615 15.20 -7.38 -14.00
CA ILE A 615 15.58 -6.06 -13.48
C ILE A 615 15.85 -6.04 -11.96
N MET A 616 15.19 -6.83 -11.12
CA MET A 616 15.38 -6.73 -9.66
C MET A 616 16.58 -7.54 -9.15
N ASP A 617 17.51 -6.88 -8.47
CA ASP A 617 18.78 -7.47 -8.06
C ASP A 617 18.65 -8.31 -6.78
N ASP A 618 18.47 -9.61 -6.96
CA ASP A 618 18.43 -10.62 -5.89
C ASP A 618 19.81 -11.25 -5.60
N GLY A 619 20.90 -10.60 -6.02
CA GLY A 619 22.28 -11.02 -5.77
C GLY A 619 22.72 -12.29 -6.50
N ARG A 620 21.82 -12.94 -7.23
CA ARG A 620 22.17 -14.01 -8.19
C ARG A 620 22.64 -13.39 -9.51
N PRO A 621 23.51 -14.06 -10.27
CA PRO A 621 23.75 -13.69 -11.65
C PRO A 621 22.53 -13.99 -12.50
N LEU A 622 22.30 -13.18 -13.53
CA LEU A 622 21.34 -13.49 -14.58
C LEU A 622 21.80 -14.73 -15.35
N LEU A 623 20.83 -15.57 -15.72
CA LEU A 623 21.08 -16.63 -16.69
C LEU A 623 21.31 -15.99 -18.06
N ALA A 624 22.23 -16.54 -18.85
CA ALA A 624 22.49 -16.06 -20.20
C ALA A 624 21.18 -16.04 -21.02
N GLY A 625 20.67 -14.84 -21.30
CA GLY A 625 19.31 -14.61 -21.75
C GLY A 625 19.20 -13.59 -22.87
N ASP A 626 17.95 -13.17 -23.14
CA ASP A 626 17.60 -12.38 -24.32
C ASP A 626 17.86 -10.86 -24.20
N ILE A 627 18.34 -10.39 -23.04
CA ILE A 627 18.61 -8.96 -22.78
C ILE A 627 20.11 -8.64 -22.73
N GLU A 628 20.47 -7.42 -23.16
CA GLU A 628 21.81 -6.88 -22.95
C GLU A 628 22.00 -6.49 -21.47
N HIS A 629 22.97 -7.10 -20.79
CA HIS A 629 23.27 -6.82 -19.38
C HIS A 629 24.78 -6.79 -19.10
N ASP A 630 25.20 -5.97 -18.15
CA ASP A 630 26.51 -6.02 -17.49
C ASP A 630 26.31 -5.77 -15.99
N GLU A 631 25.81 -6.79 -15.29
CA GLU A 631 25.31 -6.72 -13.91
C GLU A 631 26.39 -6.58 -12.83
N GLY A 632 27.65 -6.43 -13.24
CA GLY A 632 28.81 -6.28 -12.37
C GLY A 632 29.09 -7.50 -11.46
N PRO A 633 30.20 -7.48 -10.72
CA PRO A 633 30.57 -8.56 -9.79
C PRO A 633 29.75 -8.59 -8.49
N VAL A 634 28.98 -7.55 -8.17
CA VAL A 634 28.37 -7.33 -6.85
C VAL A 634 26.93 -6.85 -6.99
N SER A 635 26.05 -7.30 -6.09
CA SER A 635 24.65 -6.88 -6.03
C SER A 635 24.50 -5.41 -5.65
N MET A 636 23.61 -4.72 -6.36
CA MET A 636 23.18 -3.36 -6.08
C MET A 636 22.16 -3.27 -4.94
N SER A 637 21.54 -4.39 -4.53
CA SER A 637 20.69 -4.48 -3.34
C SER A 637 21.50 -4.72 -2.07
N PRO A 638 21.54 -3.78 -1.10
CA PRO A 638 22.20 -4.02 0.19
C PRO A 638 21.32 -4.82 1.15
N HIS A 639 21.96 -5.64 1.98
CA HIS A 639 21.43 -6.11 3.26
C HIS A 639 22.09 -5.28 4.36
N ARG A 640 21.33 -4.37 4.98
CA ARG A 640 21.84 -3.42 5.98
C ARG A 640 21.50 -3.94 7.38
N ILE A 641 22.50 -4.11 8.21
CA ILE A 641 22.36 -4.51 9.62
C ILE A 641 22.46 -3.24 10.48
N CYS A 642 21.45 -2.96 11.29
CA CYS A 642 21.34 -1.72 12.06
C CYS A 642 21.17 -1.98 13.56
N ARG A 643 21.79 -1.13 14.39
CA ARG A 643 21.54 -1.02 15.84
C ARG A 643 21.23 0.43 16.17
N TYR A 644 20.07 0.63 16.77
CA TYR A 644 19.57 1.92 17.22
C TYR A 644 19.45 1.92 18.76
N SER A 645 20.17 2.81 19.44
CA SER A 645 19.99 3.08 20.86
C SER A 645 19.62 4.54 21.10
N ASN A 646 19.03 4.83 22.25
CA ASN A 646 18.95 6.19 22.78
C ASN A 646 19.77 6.24 24.07
N SER A 647 21.01 6.71 23.99
CA SER A 647 21.91 6.87 25.13
C SER A 647 21.87 8.30 25.69
N ASP A 648 20.73 8.66 26.27
CA ASP A 648 20.56 9.85 27.13
C ASP A 648 21.48 9.74 28.38
N ASN A 649 22.79 9.97 28.19
CA ASN A 649 23.84 9.99 29.20
C ASN A 649 23.81 11.25 30.09
N ASP A 650 22.73 12.03 30.01
CA ASP A 650 22.60 13.29 30.72
C ASP A 650 22.08 13.02 32.15
N ASP A 651 23.03 12.70 33.06
CA ASP A 651 22.87 12.52 34.52
C ASP A 651 22.17 13.70 35.26
N LYS A 652 21.73 14.73 34.53
CA LYS A 652 21.02 15.92 35.00
C LYS A 652 19.60 16.06 34.44
N ALA A 653 19.18 15.17 33.55
CA ALA A 653 17.80 15.15 33.07
C ALA A 653 16.85 14.76 34.22
N SER A 654 15.93 15.68 34.54
CA SER A 654 14.93 15.53 35.61
C SER A 654 14.03 14.29 35.44
N ARG A 655 13.35 13.87 36.52
CA ARG A 655 12.43 12.71 36.65
C ARG A 655 11.21 12.65 35.71
N ASN A 656 11.20 13.37 34.60
CA ASN A 656 10.18 13.25 33.57
C ASN A 656 10.42 11.98 32.75
N LYS A 657 9.34 11.26 32.41
CA LYS A 657 9.33 9.97 31.70
C LYS A 657 10.44 9.88 30.62
N LYS A 658 11.17 8.75 30.62
CA LYS A 658 11.84 8.20 29.44
C LYS A 658 10.91 8.33 28.23
N LYS A 659 11.29 9.11 27.22
CA LYS A 659 10.55 9.22 25.95
C LYS A 659 11.27 8.41 24.88
N ALA A 660 10.50 7.94 23.89
CA ALA A 660 11.11 7.51 22.64
C ALA A 660 11.70 8.74 21.94
N SER A 661 12.75 8.54 21.15
CA SER A 661 13.39 9.58 20.35
C SER A 661 13.59 9.10 18.92
N GLU A 662 13.55 10.03 17.97
CA GLU A 662 13.86 9.76 16.57
C GLU A 662 15.37 9.62 16.39
N ILE A 663 15.83 8.41 16.11
CA ILE A 663 17.26 8.11 15.93
C ILE A 663 17.64 8.19 14.45
N PHE A 664 16.75 7.73 13.57
CA PHE A 664 16.87 7.83 12.12
C PHE A 664 15.62 8.52 11.56
N GLY A 665 15.82 9.60 10.81
CA GLY A 665 14.76 10.53 10.44
C GLY A 665 13.82 10.03 9.33
N ALA A 666 12.77 10.79 9.08
CA ALA A 666 11.85 10.56 7.98
C ALA A 666 12.57 10.61 6.62
N HIS A 667 12.35 9.59 5.79
CA HIS A 667 12.89 9.48 4.44
C HIS A 667 12.08 8.46 3.61
N THR A 668 12.29 8.46 2.29
CA THR A 668 11.93 7.39 1.36
C THR A 668 13.19 6.58 1.01
N ASP A 669 13.01 5.36 0.49
CA ASP A 669 14.10 4.53 -0.01
C ASP A 669 14.06 4.40 -1.53
N THR A 670 15.20 4.66 -2.18
CA THR A 670 15.43 4.31 -3.58
C THR A 670 15.64 2.80 -3.72
N SER A 671 14.53 2.09 -3.83
CA SER A 671 14.41 0.65 -4.03
C SER A 671 13.08 0.36 -4.75
N PHE A 672 12.84 -0.87 -5.18
CA PHE A 672 11.47 -1.31 -5.47
C PHE A 672 10.70 -1.47 -4.16
N VAL A 673 11.27 -2.23 -3.23
CA VAL A 673 10.74 -2.39 -1.88
C VAL A 673 11.86 -2.48 -0.86
N THR A 674 11.62 -1.91 0.32
CA THR A 674 12.43 -2.16 1.51
C THR A 674 11.74 -3.22 2.37
N ILE A 675 12.38 -4.38 2.48
CA ILE A 675 11.90 -5.51 3.29
C ILE A 675 12.57 -5.45 4.66
N VAL A 676 11.79 -5.26 5.72
CA VAL A 676 12.26 -5.16 7.10
C VAL A 676 11.73 -6.35 7.91
N PRO A 677 12.60 -7.28 8.37
CA PRO A 677 12.22 -8.28 9.35
C PRO A 677 11.70 -7.59 10.62
N ALA A 678 10.56 -8.04 11.15
CA ALA A 678 9.98 -7.43 12.35
C ALA A 678 10.95 -7.55 13.54
N ALA A 679 11.25 -6.45 14.21
CA ALA A 679 12.18 -6.46 15.33
C ALA A 679 11.51 -6.88 16.64
N ARG A 680 12.29 -7.48 17.54
CA ARG A 680 11.88 -7.78 18.92
C ARG A 680 11.48 -6.53 19.70
N VAL A 681 12.20 -5.43 19.50
CA VAL A 681 11.96 -4.11 20.10
C VAL A 681 11.38 -3.23 19.01
N SER A 682 10.13 -2.81 19.17
CA SER A 682 9.45 -2.04 18.13
C SER A 682 9.93 -0.59 18.06
N GLY A 683 10.03 -0.06 16.85
CA GLY A 683 10.53 1.28 16.58
C GLY A 683 10.57 1.67 15.10
N LEU A 684 10.19 0.80 14.17
CA LEU A 684 9.88 1.22 12.80
C LEU A 684 8.55 1.99 12.79
N GLU A 685 8.55 3.19 12.23
CA GLU A 685 7.35 4.00 11.99
C GLU A 685 7.24 4.31 10.49
N VAL A 686 6.09 3.99 9.91
CA VAL A 686 5.70 4.34 8.54
C VAL A 686 4.64 5.44 8.62
N PHE A 687 4.75 6.48 7.79
CA PHE A 687 3.71 7.50 7.74
C PHE A 687 2.56 6.99 6.86
N ASP A 688 1.40 6.85 7.49
CA ASP A 688 0.16 6.47 6.84
C ASP A 688 -0.56 7.78 6.46
N GLU A 689 -0.54 8.09 5.16
CA GLU A 689 -0.98 9.38 4.63
C GLU A 689 -2.51 9.56 4.74
N ASP A 690 -3.29 8.48 4.62
CA ASP A 690 -4.75 8.45 4.77
C ASP A 690 -5.22 8.78 6.21
N SER A 691 -4.55 8.22 7.22
CA SER A 691 -4.84 8.50 8.63
C SER A 691 -4.12 9.74 9.15
N LEU A 692 -3.12 10.25 8.42
CA LEU A 692 -2.17 11.29 8.83
C LEU A 692 -1.44 10.93 10.13
N GLN A 693 -1.07 9.66 10.31
CA GLN A 693 -0.44 9.14 11.54
C GLN A 693 0.81 8.30 11.27
N TRP A 694 1.72 8.29 12.26
CA TRP A 694 2.86 7.36 12.27
C TRP A 694 2.42 5.97 12.74
N TYR A 695 2.25 5.06 11.77
CA TYR A 695 1.90 3.65 11.97
C TYR A 695 3.14 2.83 12.36
N ARG A 696 3.04 2.03 13.44
CA ARG A 696 4.02 1.02 13.83
C ARG A 696 3.59 -0.40 13.42
N PRO A 697 3.99 -0.91 12.24
CA PRO A 697 3.59 -2.25 11.76
C PRO A 697 4.05 -3.38 12.68
N GLU A 698 5.17 -3.23 13.38
CA GLU A 698 5.70 -4.21 14.33
C GLU A 698 4.74 -4.46 15.52
N LEU A 699 3.88 -3.49 15.87
CA LEU A 699 2.85 -3.64 16.91
C LEU A 699 1.63 -4.41 16.42
N ASN A 700 1.32 -4.29 15.13
CA ASN A 700 0.25 -5.03 14.49
C ASN A 700 0.66 -6.51 14.29
N ALA A 701 1.85 -6.75 13.75
CA ALA A 701 2.46 -8.08 13.68
C ALA A 701 2.47 -8.77 15.05
N ARG A 702 2.86 -8.06 16.13
CA ARG A 702 2.83 -8.56 17.51
C ARG A 702 1.42 -8.87 18.02
N ARG A 703 0.38 -8.12 17.59
CA ARG A 703 -1.03 -8.40 17.92
C ARG A 703 -1.52 -9.65 17.19
N HIS A 704 -1.30 -9.74 15.89
CA HIS A 704 -1.65 -10.90 15.08
C HIS A 704 -0.95 -12.19 15.57
N ALA A 705 0.29 -12.10 16.03
CA ALA A 705 1.00 -13.23 16.62
C ALA A 705 0.31 -13.77 17.89
N LYS A 706 -0.26 -12.88 18.72
CA LYS A 706 -0.99 -13.25 19.94
C LYS A 706 -2.35 -13.87 19.66
N THR A 707 -3.03 -13.52 18.57
CA THR A 707 -4.36 -14.07 18.26
C THR A 707 -4.30 -15.52 17.77
N LEU A 708 -3.22 -15.92 17.10
CA LEU A 708 -3.04 -17.29 16.60
C LEU A 708 -2.70 -18.30 17.71
N ASN A 709 -1.92 -17.89 18.71
CA ASN A 709 -1.50 -18.77 19.81
C ASN A 709 -1.88 -18.18 21.20
N PRO A 710 -3.18 -18.06 21.53
CA PRO A 710 -3.68 -17.30 22.69
C PRO A 710 -3.42 -17.94 24.08
N GLY A 711 -2.60 -19.00 24.15
CA GLY A 711 -2.28 -19.70 25.41
C GLY A 711 -0.93 -20.43 25.45
N VAL A 712 -0.14 -20.38 24.37
CA VAL A 712 1.19 -21.00 24.29
C VAL A 712 2.22 -19.89 24.22
N LYS A 713 3.31 -19.99 24.99
CA LYS A 713 4.48 -19.13 24.78
C LYS A 713 4.95 -19.33 23.35
N MET A 714 5.00 -18.27 22.54
CA MET A 714 5.55 -18.25 21.17
C MET A 714 7.08 -18.49 21.12
N GLU A 715 7.62 -19.24 22.07
CA GLU A 715 9.04 -19.53 22.28
C GLU A 715 9.36 -20.99 21.90
N GLY A 716 8.39 -21.76 21.41
CA GLY A 716 8.53 -23.21 21.21
C GLY A 716 9.39 -23.64 20.02
N ARG A 717 9.68 -22.74 19.06
CA ARG A 717 10.44 -23.05 17.85
C ARG A 717 11.34 -21.90 17.39
N PHE A 718 10.79 -20.69 17.35
CA PHE A 718 11.49 -19.42 17.15
C PHE A 718 10.65 -18.29 17.76
N PRO A 719 11.24 -17.13 18.11
CA PRO A 719 10.49 -15.96 18.57
C PRO A 719 9.45 -15.44 17.57
N TRP A 720 8.37 -14.84 18.09
CA TRP A 720 7.25 -14.31 17.28
C TRP A 720 7.66 -13.36 16.14
N HIS A 721 8.76 -12.63 16.29
CA HIS A 721 9.18 -11.58 15.37
C HIS A 721 9.95 -12.15 14.16
N CYS A 722 10.54 -13.34 14.28
CA CYS A 722 11.20 -14.06 13.19
C CYS A 722 10.21 -14.52 12.09
N ARG A 723 8.92 -14.52 12.39
CA ARG A 723 7.84 -14.94 11.50
C ARG A 723 7.36 -13.85 10.53
N TYR A 724 7.62 -12.57 10.80
CA TYR A 724 7.03 -11.47 10.04
C TYR A 724 8.06 -10.62 9.30
N LEU A 725 7.72 -10.27 8.06
CA LEU A 725 8.36 -9.21 7.30
C LEU A 725 7.39 -8.04 7.17
N VAL A 726 7.90 -6.81 7.29
CA VAL A 726 7.22 -5.59 6.88
C VAL A 726 7.82 -5.18 5.55
N VAL A 727 6.99 -5.00 4.52
CA VAL A 727 7.44 -4.61 3.18
C VAL A 727 6.91 -3.22 2.87
N MET A 728 7.81 -2.29 2.59
CA MET A 728 7.52 -0.89 2.30
C MET A 728 7.82 -0.60 0.81
N PRO A 729 6.95 0.09 0.06
CA PRO A 729 7.21 0.51 -1.30
C PRO A 729 8.33 1.55 -1.35
N GLY A 730 9.24 1.41 -2.30
CA GLY A 730 10.28 2.39 -2.62
C GLY A 730 10.02 3.13 -3.92
N GLU A 731 10.87 4.08 -4.24
CA GLU A 731 10.73 4.99 -5.40
C GLU A 731 10.68 4.26 -6.75
N LEU A 732 11.35 3.11 -6.89
CA LEU A 732 11.30 2.30 -8.12
C LEU A 732 9.98 1.53 -8.25
N LEU A 733 9.26 1.26 -7.15
CA LEU A 733 7.88 0.75 -7.21
C LEU A 733 6.89 1.89 -7.45
N GLN A 734 7.12 3.11 -6.96
CA GLN A 734 6.31 4.26 -7.38
C GLN A 734 6.39 4.47 -8.90
N LEU A 735 7.60 4.39 -9.47
CA LEU A 735 7.83 4.35 -10.91
C LEU A 735 7.08 3.19 -11.61
N THR A 736 7.29 1.95 -11.18
CA THR A 736 6.76 0.74 -11.86
C THR A 736 5.33 0.34 -11.45
N SER A 737 4.69 1.14 -10.59
CA SER A 737 3.26 1.13 -10.33
C SER A 737 2.53 2.27 -11.04
N ARG A 738 3.22 3.05 -11.90
CA ARG A 738 2.67 4.21 -12.61
C ARG A 738 2.15 5.30 -11.66
N ASN A 739 2.84 5.50 -10.54
CA ASN A 739 2.47 6.37 -9.42
C ASN A 739 1.28 5.89 -8.55
N ASN A 740 0.69 4.72 -8.83
CA ASN A 740 -0.46 4.21 -8.05
C ASN A 740 -0.07 3.75 -6.63
N ILE A 741 1.21 3.52 -6.36
CA ILE A 741 1.73 3.21 -5.01
C ILE A 741 2.85 4.22 -4.69
N PRO A 742 2.64 5.19 -3.78
CA PRO A 742 3.67 6.12 -3.38
C PRO A 742 4.79 5.42 -2.60
N ALA A 743 6.03 5.89 -2.74
CA ALA A 743 7.15 5.43 -1.92
C ALA A 743 6.92 5.82 -0.46
N ALA A 744 7.10 4.87 0.47
CA ALA A 744 6.69 5.07 1.85
C ALA A 744 7.67 5.93 2.63
N VAL A 745 7.15 7.04 3.16
CA VAL A 745 7.86 7.88 4.14
C VAL A 745 7.94 7.12 5.45
N HIS A 746 9.15 6.85 5.93
CA HIS A 746 9.35 6.07 7.14
C HIS A 746 10.55 6.58 7.97
N ARG A 747 10.55 6.26 9.26
CA ARG A 747 11.58 6.66 10.24
C ARG A 747 11.82 5.56 11.28
N VAL A 748 12.88 5.71 12.09
CA VAL A 748 13.16 4.80 13.21
C VAL A 748 13.28 5.56 14.52
N VAL A 749 12.43 5.17 15.47
CA VAL A 749 12.46 5.64 16.86
C VAL A 749 13.08 4.58 17.76
N ALA A 750 13.84 5.00 18.78
CA ALA A 750 14.39 4.11 19.80
C ALA A 750 13.90 4.47 21.20
N THR A 751 13.97 3.50 22.10
CA THR A 751 13.69 3.69 23.53
C THR A 751 14.98 3.60 24.35
N THR A 752 14.96 4.15 25.57
CA THR A 752 16.10 4.08 26.52
C THR A 752 16.11 2.79 27.36
N ASP A 753 15.29 1.79 27.03
CA ASP A 753 15.19 0.53 27.79
C ASP A 753 15.97 -0.62 27.15
N ALA A 754 16.03 -0.68 25.81
CA ALA A 754 16.83 -1.64 25.05
C ALA A 754 17.14 -1.11 23.64
N PRO A 755 18.30 -1.44 23.04
CA PRO A 755 18.57 -1.12 21.64
C PRO A 755 17.61 -1.89 20.71
N ARG A 756 17.18 -1.24 19.63
CA ARG A 756 16.47 -1.89 18.53
C ARG A 756 17.47 -2.37 17.48
N LEU A 757 17.47 -3.67 17.21
CA LEU A 757 18.17 -4.23 16.05
C LEU A 757 17.24 -4.27 14.83
N SER A 758 17.80 -4.16 13.63
CA SER A 758 17.07 -4.20 12.36
C SER A 758 17.97 -4.81 11.29
N ALA A 759 17.41 -5.57 10.35
CA ALA A 759 18.16 -6.16 9.24
C ALA A 759 17.44 -5.96 7.89
N PRO A 760 17.15 -4.71 7.45
CA PRO A 760 16.45 -4.48 6.20
C PRO A 760 17.25 -4.84 4.95
N VAL A 761 16.52 -5.30 3.92
CA VAL A 761 17.00 -5.42 2.53
C VAL A 761 16.33 -4.34 1.69
N LEU A 762 17.13 -3.50 1.02
CA LEU A 762 16.63 -2.55 0.03
C LEU A 762 16.75 -3.23 -1.34
N LEU A 763 15.64 -3.71 -1.89
CA LEU A 763 15.64 -4.49 -3.12
C LEU A 763 15.68 -3.54 -4.33
N ARG A 764 16.88 -3.31 -4.85
CA ARG A 764 17.17 -2.37 -5.93
C ARG A 764 17.17 -3.04 -7.30
N ALA A 765 17.28 -2.23 -8.34
CA ALA A 765 17.48 -2.70 -9.70
C ALA A 765 18.93 -3.17 -9.95
N ARG A 766 19.11 -4.03 -10.95
CA ARG A 766 20.37 -4.66 -11.33
C ARG A 766 21.14 -3.72 -12.27
N PRO A 767 22.42 -3.40 -12.00
CA PRO A 767 23.17 -2.46 -12.82
C PRO A 767 23.39 -3.02 -14.22
N GLY A 768 23.68 -2.17 -15.19
CA GLY A 768 23.93 -2.53 -16.58
C GLY A 768 22.69 -3.00 -17.36
N THR A 769 21.59 -3.36 -16.70
CA THR A 769 20.27 -3.58 -17.32
C THR A 769 19.61 -2.24 -17.66
N LYS A 770 18.66 -2.25 -18.60
CA LYS A 770 17.93 -1.04 -19.04
C LYS A 770 16.44 -1.18 -18.75
N MET A 771 15.79 -0.05 -18.44
CA MET A 771 14.33 0.02 -18.42
C MET A 771 13.80 -0.08 -19.86
N ASP A 772 13.09 -1.15 -20.17
CA ASP A 772 12.39 -1.35 -21.46
C ASP A 772 10.89 -1.31 -21.20
N VAL A 773 10.28 -0.16 -21.50
CA VAL A 773 8.86 0.08 -21.22
C VAL A 773 7.97 -0.90 -21.99
N GLU A 774 8.27 -1.20 -23.25
CA GLU A 774 7.45 -2.11 -24.07
C GLU A 774 7.50 -3.54 -23.55
N ARG A 775 8.68 -3.98 -23.09
CA ARG A 775 8.89 -5.33 -22.53
C ARG A 775 8.21 -5.52 -21.18
N TYR A 776 8.33 -4.55 -20.28
CA TYR A 776 7.94 -4.73 -18.87
C TYR A 776 6.62 -4.05 -18.48
N MET A 777 6.30 -2.91 -19.10
CA MET A 777 5.22 -2.01 -18.68
C MET A 777 4.08 -1.87 -19.69
N GLY A 778 4.21 -2.48 -20.87
CA GLY A 778 3.22 -2.47 -21.95
C GLY A 778 3.44 -1.36 -22.98
N SER A 779 2.41 -1.06 -23.78
CA SER A 779 2.52 -0.09 -24.88
C SER A 779 3.08 1.25 -24.44
N THR A 780 4.08 1.75 -25.16
CA THR A 780 4.66 3.09 -25.03
C THR A 780 3.63 4.19 -25.28
N ASP A 781 2.65 3.97 -26.15
CA ASP A 781 1.51 4.89 -26.37
C ASP A 781 0.61 5.02 -25.12
N LYS A 782 0.66 4.05 -24.21
CA LYS A 782 -0.06 4.02 -22.92
C LYS A 782 0.88 4.22 -21.73
N ALA A 783 2.12 4.62 -21.93
CA ALA A 783 3.06 4.92 -20.85
C ALA A 783 2.93 6.39 -20.41
N CYS A 784 2.91 6.65 -19.10
CA CYS A 784 2.98 8.01 -18.59
C CYS A 784 4.37 8.62 -18.84
N SER A 785 4.46 9.95 -18.82
CA SER A 785 5.69 10.70 -19.13
C SER A 785 6.91 10.22 -18.32
N LEU A 786 6.72 9.88 -17.05
CA LEU A 786 7.78 9.36 -16.18
C LEU A 786 8.37 8.02 -16.66
N LEU A 787 7.54 7.10 -17.16
CA LEU A 787 8.03 5.85 -17.74
C LEU A 787 8.80 6.10 -19.04
N LEU A 788 8.35 7.07 -19.85
CA LEU A 788 9.04 7.47 -21.08
C LEU A 788 10.37 8.16 -20.81
N ASP A 789 10.48 9.00 -19.77
CA ASP A 789 11.72 9.62 -19.27
C ASP A 789 12.75 8.55 -18.85
N CYS A 790 12.29 7.42 -18.32
CA CYS A 790 13.13 6.29 -17.94
C CYS A 790 13.52 5.36 -19.10
N ASN A 791 12.80 5.40 -20.24
CA ASN A 791 12.90 4.35 -21.26
C ASN A 791 14.28 4.32 -21.94
N GLY A 792 14.93 3.16 -21.92
CA GLY A 792 16.27 2.96 -22.45
C GLY A 792 17.42 3.39 -21.54
N LEU A 793 17.16 4.08 -20.43
CA LEU A 793 18.17 4.38 -19.41
C LEU A 793 18.63 3.10 -18.71
N ARG A 794 19.90 3.07 -18.29
CA ARG A 794 20.40 2.01 -17.41
C ARG A 794 19.85 2.19 -16.00
N MET A 795 19.63 1.09 -15.29
CA MET A 795 18.99 1.13 -13.99
C MET A 795 19.82 1.83 -12.91
N GLU A 796 21.16 1.84 -13.04
CA GLU A 796 22.04 2.67 -12.20
C GLU A 796 21.92 4.17 -12.50
N GLU A 797 21.59 4.57 -13.74
CA GLU A 797 21.33 5.96 -14.11
C GLU A 797 19.98 6.43 -13.54
N VAL A 798 18.94 5.58 -13.62
CA VAL A 798 17.63 5.80 -12.98
C VAL A 798 17.78 5.94 -11.47
N HIS A 799 18.54 5.04 -10.84
CA HIS A 799 18.81 5.08 -9.40
C HIS A 799 19.55 6.36 -8.99
N ASP A 800 20.64 6.72 -9.67
CA ASP A 800 21.44 7.90 -9.32
C ASP A 800 20.70 9.21 -9.61
N ALA A 801 19.76 9.24 -10.57
CA ALA A 801 18.85 10.37 -10.80
C ALA A 801 17.83 10.58 -9.66
N LEU A 802 17.48 9.51 -8.92
CA LEU A 802 16.61 9.56 -7.74
C LEU A 802 17.38 9.81 -6.44
N GLN A 803 18.71 9.94 -6.46
CA GLN A 803 19.47 10.37 -5.29
C GLN A 803 19.48 11.88 -5.18
N SER A 804 19.20 12.43 -3.99
CA SER A 804 19.49 13.84 -3.71
C SER A 804 20.99 14.12 -3.96
N SER A 805 21.29 15.01 -4.90
CA SER A 805 22.66 15.41 -5.20
C SER A 805 23.39 15.84 -3.92
N PRO A 806 24.66 15.46 -3.70
CA PRO A 806 25.46 15.98 -2.60
C PRO A 806 25.44 17.51 -2.63
N LYS A 807 25.04 18.15 -1.51
CA LYS A 807 25.07 19.61 -1.39
C LYS A 807 26.52 20.08 -1.55
N ALA A 808 26.80 20.76 -2.66
CA ALA A 808 28.11 21.24 -3.07
C ALA A 808 28.63 22.40 -2.19
#